data_AF-A0A1G6MV83-F1
#
_entry.id   AF-A0A1G6MV83-F1
#
_cell.length_a   1.000
_cell.length_b   1.000
_cell.length_c   1.000
_cell.angle_alpha   90.00
_cell.angle_beta   90.00
_cell.angle_gamma   90.00
#
_symmetry.space_group_name_H-M   'P 1'
#
loop_
_entity.id
_entity.type
_entity.pdbx_description
1 polymer ?
#
loop_
_entity_poly.entity_id
_entity_poly.type
_entity_poly.pdbx_seq_one_letter_code
_entity_poly.pdbx_strand_id
1 'polypeptide(L)'
;MRFLTTVFFFLLTVWAFGQTNFSLQNQPILSENGEELPSAWSGGINSAQIQLIDLNFDGQEEWVIWDINSRQLSVFEKEGDQFIHQPEWAYYFPADISGFLVLVDYDGDGRKDLFTSTARGIKAYQNTSSDGSISFEVARDFLPLDNGSNIQANNLDTHLIQDLDGDGDLDLVIFNFASGDYLEFYENTSVDRTGSPDIDGFAFPERHWGKFEFCACGDISFGQTCSGLDLRIDPSENSRVQHAGGHSILYRDFDGDGVPDLILGRDECNVLYFLPNKGTASEPLFDEFSNELPEWGALPRFPIFHNPAFIDEQLIISSNSNEAAQVYGVDFANSIFSFDGSLNSILQDQVLDLGENTRPFFLGNQNGGKLYLGTNVTREGNVLGEILAFDFEIGTFEEKDRLENIRELNLTEIQYLEFQDQSGISQQFLTGIRFEGTIPQQRIFRQENNQWEEISFSGFEPNRGDHLTFFSYQNQDHLLVAAQNGGLDLYEVNFENLSAELLKSDFLGFQDNPANRNLNVAVNPGTQPGLYAVDQRGILIYVENFMEQTQREEVQIVIENKNFPTRLGRNTWVTLVPDVLGENPDLILGTRGGGLIYLSAVQGTAPPSESLQLLLYPNPTAGPIKVISNQSGRGRIINAMGQVLLDEISVKAGQEIEIQSGIYTPGLYIFQLETANRRQFSKKFWVR
;
A
#
# COMPACT_ATOMS: atom_id res chain seq x y z
N MET A 1 68.29 30.74 -8.23
CA MET A 1 67.40 29.88 -7.43
C MET A 1 66.11 29.67 -8.22
N ARG A 2 65.92 28.49 -8.81
CA ARG A 2 64.68 28.11 -9.49
C ARG A 2 63.88 27.26 -8.49
N PHE A 3 62.71 27.74 -8.05
CA PHE A 3 61.79 26.94 -7.26
C PHE A 3 60.91 26.12 -8.21
N LEU A 4 60.98 24.80 -8.08
CA LEU A 4 60.03 23.85 -8.65
C LEU A 4 58.82 23.81 -7.70
N THR A 5 57.63 24.19 -8.17
CA THR A 5 56.36 23.91 -7.50
C THR A 5 55.75 22.67 -8.15
N THR A 6 55.87 21.53 -7.48
CA THR A 6 55.18 20.29 -7.82
C THR A 6 53.76 20.36 -7.25
N VAL A 7 52.75 20.41 -8.10
CA VAL A 7 51.33 20.30 -7.71
C VAL A 7 51.00 18.81 -7.53
N PHE A 8 50.65 18.43 -6.31
CA PHE A 8 50.21 17.08 -5.95
C PHE A 8 48.69 17.01 -6.17
N PHE A 9 48.25 16.32 -7.23
CA PHE A 9 46.84 16.04 -7.49
C PHE A 9 46.42 14.86 -6.61
N PHE A 10 45.65 15.12 -5.55
CA PHE A 10 44.98 14.06 -4.80
C PHE A 10 43.85 13.50 -5.67
N LEU A 11 44.02 12.26 -6.15
CA LEU A 11 42.94 11.44 -6.68
C LEU A 11 41.98 11.11 -5.53
N LEU A 12 40.94 11.91 -5.35
CA LEU A 12 39.75 11.50 -4.60
C LEU A 12 39.04 10.45 -5.45
N THR A 13 39.27 9.18 -5.13
CA THR A 13 38.39 8.10 -5.58
C THR A 13 37.05 8.30 -4.90
N VAL A 14 36.11 8.94 -5.59
CA VAL A 14 34.70 8.91 -5.21
C VAL A 14 34.26 7.47 -5.44
N TRP A 15 33.93 6.77 -4.37
CA TRP A 15 33.24 5.50 -4.46
C TRP A 15 31.84 5.82 -4.99
N ALA A 16 31.62 5.51 -6.27
CA ALA A 16 30.27 5.49 -6.82
C ALA A 16 29.63 4.21 -6.32
N PHE A 17 28.71 4.33 -5.36
CA PHE A 17 27.83 3.23 -4.99
C PHE A 17 26.79 3.08 -6.10
N GLY A 18 26.48 1.84 -6.46
CA GLY A 18 25.39 1.56 -7.41
C GLY A 18 24.07 2.05 -6.84
N GLN A 19 23.14 2.46 -7.72
CA GLN A 19 21.77 2.79 -7.32
C GLN A 19 20.90 1.53 -7.36
N THR A 20 20.17 1.27 -6.29
CA THR A 20 19.20 0.21 -6.11
C THR A 20 17.89 0.62 -6.76
N ASN A 21 17.67 0.12 -7.97
CA ASN A 21 16.58 0.52 -8.86
C ASN A 21 15.59 -0.63 -9.07
N PHE A 22 14.31 -0.31 -9.04
CA PHE A 22 13.21 -1.24 -9.30
C PHE A 22 12.25 -0.66 -10.35
N SER A 23 11.44 -1.55 -10.93
CA SER A 23 10.30 -1.21 -11.78
C SER A 23 9.03 -1.78 -11.17
N LEU A 24 7.92 -1.06 -11.32
CA LEU A 24 6.60 -1.57 -10.93
C LEU A 24 6.13 -2.57 -11.99
N GLN A 25 5.49 -3.66 -11.56
CA GLN A 25 5.03 -4.71 -12.47
C GLN A 25 3.60 -5.14 -12.16
N ASN A 26 2.86 -5.48 -13.21
CA ASN A 26 1.57 -6.21 -13.13
C ASN A 26 1.75 -7.73 -13.34
N GLN A 27 3.00 -8.19 -13.26
CA GLN A 27 3.39 -9.59 -13.31
C GLN A 27 4.20 -9.88 -12.04
N PRO A 28 4.29 -11.13 -11.56
CA PRO A 28 3.77 -12.38 -12.14
C PRO A 28 2.23 -12.52 -12.17
N ILE A 29 1.68 -13.48 -12.89
CA ILE A 29 0.22 -13.75 -12.85
C ILE A 29 -0.19 -14.20 -11.45
N LEU A 30 -1.33 -13.75 -10.95
CA LEU A 30 -1.92 -14.24 -9.71
C LEU A 30 -3.34 -14.71 -9.94
N SER A 31 -3.65 -15.92 -9.47
CA SER A 31 -4.97 -16.52 -9.57
C SER A 31 -5.54 -16.87 -8.20
N GLU A 32 -6.77 -16.42 -7.95
CA GLU A 32 -7.56 -16.76 -6.77
C GLU A 32 -8.73 -17.66 -7.20
N ASN A 33 -8.99 -18.75 -6.46
CA ASN A 33 -10.05 -19.72 -6.80
C ASN A 33 -10.03 -20.27 -8.26
N GLY A 34 -8.86 -20.26 -8.91
CA GLY A 34 -8.67 -20.70 -10.29
C GLY A 34 -8.99 -19.66 -11.37
N GLU A 35 -9.29 -18.41 -10.98
CA GLU A 35 -9.50 -17.28 -11.88
C GLU A 35 -8.31 -16.31 -11.80
N GLU A 36 -7.86 -15.81 -12.96
CA GLU A 36 -6.78 -14.82 -13.03
C GLU A 36 -7.30 -13.44 -12.66
N LEU A 37 -6.61 -12.78 -11.73
CA LEU A 37 -6.91 -11.41 -11.34
C LEU A 37 -6.09 -10.44 -12.21
N PRO A 38 -6.71 -9.68 -13.13
CA PRO A 38 -5.98 -8.83 -14.08
C PRO A 38 -5.16 -7.73 -13.39
N SER A 39 -5.60 -7.30 -12.21
CA SER A 39 -5.02 -6.18 -11.46
C SER A 39 -4.61 -6.60 -10.05
N ALA A 40 -4.08 -7.83 -9.89
CA ALA A 40 -3.67 -8.40 -8.60
C ALA A 40 -2.64 -7.56 -7.82
N TRP A 41 -1.81 -6.78 -8.51
CA TRP A 41 -0.71 -6.01 -7.93
C TRP A 41 -1.05 -4.53 -7.71
N SER A 42 -2.34 -4.21 -7.60
CA SER A 42 -2.84 -2.84 -7.41
C SER A 42 -2.71 -2.31 -5.98
N GLY A 43 -2.37 -3.18 -5.03
CA GLY A 43 -2.25 -2.82 -3.62
C GLY A 43 -3.57 -2.83 -2.83
N GLY A 44 -4.70 -3.23 -3.41
CA GLY A 44 -6.00 -3.29 -2.72
C GLY A 44 -6.53 -1.89 -2.31
N ILE A 45 -7.80 -1.80 -1.89
CA ILE A 45 -8.47 -0.51 -1.68
C ILE A 45 -9.45 -0.57 -0.50
N ASN A 46 -9.18 0.21 0.56
CA ASN A 46 -10.07 0.25 1.72
C ASN A 46 -11.18 1.31 1.59
N SER A 47 -10.80 2.57 1.32
CA SER A 47 -11.72 3.71 1.34
C SER A 47 -11.49 4.63 0.14
N ALA A 48 -12.21 4.37 -0.96
CA ALA A 48 -11.95 4.97 -2.26
C ALA A 48 -12.59 6.36 -2.42
N GLN A 49 -11.74 7.35 -2.72
CA GLN A 49 -12.17 8.57 -3.40
C GLN A 49 -11.82 8.45 -4.87
N ILE A 50 -12.84 8.34 -5.72
CA ILE A 50 -12.69 8.06 -7.15
C ILE A 50 -12.87 9.37 -7.92
N GLN A 51 -11.91 9.67 -8.78
CA GLN A 51 -11.94 10.78 -9.74
C GLN A 51 -11.60 10.25 -11.13
N LEU A 52 -11.93 11.03 -12.16
CA LEU A 52 -11.70 10.66 -13.56
C LEU A 52 -10.82 11.69 -14.24
N ILE A 53 -9.85 11.24 -15.05
CA ILE A 53 -9.04 12.10 -15.92
C ILE A 53 -8.44 11.27 -17.06
N ASP A 54 -8.40 11.83 -18.26
CA ASP A 54 -7.71 11.24 -19.41
C ASP A 54 -6.19 11.44 -19.27
N LEU A 55 -5.45 10.36 -19.00
CA LEU A 55 -4.00 10.36 -18.78
C LEU A 55 -3.21 9.94 -20.02
N ASN A 56 -3.84 9.25 -20.97
CA ASN A 56 -3.21 8.71 -22.17
C ASN A 56 -3.57 9.48 -23.46
N PHE A 57 -4.43 10.50 -23.35
CA PHE A 57 -4.93 11.37 -24.40
C PHE A 57 -5.75 10.64 -25.49
N ASP A 58 -6.45 9.57 -25.12
CA ASP A 58 -7.30 8.79 -26.03
C ASP A 58 -8.78 9.25 -26.02
N GLY A 59 -9.14 10.16 -25.11
CA GLY A 59 -10.49 10.70 -24.92
C GLY A 59 -11.40 9.87 -24.02
N GLN A 60 -10.90 8.77 -23.43
CA GLN A 60 -11.51 8.04 -22.33
C GLN A 60 -10.80 8.46 -21.03
N GLU A 61 -11.54 8.49 -19.93
CA GLU A 61 -10.97 8.89 -18.65
C GLU A 61 -10.65 7.69 -17.77
N GLU A 62 -9.46 7.69 -17.18
CA GLU A 62 -9.05 6.67 -16.23
C GLU A 62 -9.57 6.95 -14.83
N TRP A 63 -9.78 5.87 -14.07
CA TRP A 63 -10.12 5.95 -12.66
C TRP A 63 -8.88 6.23 -11.84
N VAL A 64 -8.84 7.40 -11.21
CA VAL A 64 -7.84 7.80 -10.23
C VAL A 64 -8.45 7.62 -8.85
N ILE A 65 -7.86 6.72 -8.07
CA ILE A 65 -8.37 6.34 -6.76
C ILE A 65 -7.39 6.80 -5.69
N TRP A 66 -7.84 7.72 -4.85
CA TRP A 66 -7.18 8.06 -3.60
C TRP A 66 -7.79 7.25 -2.46
N ASP A 67 -7.05 6.27 -1.95
CA ASP A 67 -7.46 5.55 -0.74
C ASP A 67 -7.05 6.35 0.49
N ILE A 68 -8.00 7.03 1.12
CA ILE A 68 -7.74 7.85 2.32
C ILE A 68 -7.25 7.02 3.52
N ASN A 69 -7.55 5.71 3.54
CA ASN A 69 -7.15 4.80 4.60
C ASN A 69 -5.69 4.37 4.47
N SER A 70 -5.34 3.84 3.31
CA SER A 70 -3.99 3.37 3.02
C SER A 70 -3.05 4.49 2.57
N ARG A 71 -3.56 5.67 2.22
CA ARG A 71 -2.80 6.78 1.61
C ARG A 71 -2.08 6.37 0.32
N GLN A 72 -2.71 5.49 -0.44
CA GLN A 72 -2.20 5.01 -1.72
C GLN A 72 -3.03 5.66 -2.84
N LEU A 73 -2.33 6.18 -3.85
CA LEU A 73 -2.93 6.56 -5.12
C LEU A 73 -2.78 5.39 -6.07
N SER A 74 -3.88 4.99 -6.71
CA SER A 74 -3.90 3.95 -7.75
C SER A 74 -4.64 4.45 -8.98
N VAL A 75 -4.21 4.00 -10.16
CA VAL A 75 -4.80 4.40 -11.45
C VAL A 75 -5.25 3.15 -12.18
N PHE A 76 -6.47 3.16 -12.69
CA PHE A 76 -7.04 2.06 -13.46
C PHE A 76 -7.58 2.55 -14.79
N GLU A 77 -7.14 1.91 -15.86
CA GLU A 77 -7.74 1.98 -17.18
C GLU A 77 -8.92 1.02 -17.24
N LYS A 78 -10.00 1.45 -17.89
CA LYS A 78 -11.22 0.65 -18.02
C LYS A 78 -11.39 0.18 -19.46
N GLU A 79 -11.26 -1.13 -19.67
CA GLU A 79 -11.52 -1.78 -20.96
C GLU A 79 -12.83 -2.58 -20.89
N GLY A 80 -13.94 -1.94 -21.27
CA GLY A 80 -15.27 -2.53 -21.10
C GLY A 80 -15.62 -2.66 -19.61
N ASP A 81 -15.77 -3.89 -19.12
CA ASP A 81 -16.03 -4.18 -17.70
C ASP A 81 -14.73 -4.46 -16.91
N GLN A 82 -13.57 -4.52 -17.59
CA GLN A 82 -12.29 -4.85 -16.95
C GLN A 82 -11.56 -3.60 -16.46
N PHE A 83 -11.06 -3.67 -15.22
CA PHE A 83 -10.16 -2.66 -14.65
C PHE A 83 -8.71 -3.13 -14.73
N ILE A 84 -7.89 -2.40 -15.48
CA ILE A 84 -6.47 -2.67 -15.71
C ILE A 84 -5.64 -1.64 -14.93
N HIS A 85 -4.93 -2.10 -13.91
CA HIS A 85 -4.10 -1.24 -13.08
C HIS A 85 -2.89 -0.70 -13.86
N GLN A 86 -2.66 0.62 -13.80
CA GLN A 86 -1.51 1.30 -14.40
C GLN A 86 -0.59 1.84 -13.28
N PRO A 87 0.30 1.01 -12.71
CA PRO A 87 1.03 1.35 -11.49
C PRO A 87 1.96 2.58 -11.64
N GLU A 88 2.53 2.78 -12.83
CA GLU A 88 3.44 3.89 -13.09
C GLU A 88 2.71 5.24 -13.17
N TRP A 89 1.42 5.25 -13.54
CA TRP A 89 0.67 6.48 -13.80
C TRP A 89 0.37 7.26 -12.52
N ALA A 90 0.37 6.60 -11.36
CA ALA A 90 0.32 7.27 -10.06
C ALA A 90 1.49 8.26 -9.84
N TYR A 91 2.61 8.10 -10.57
CA TYR A 91 3.76 9.01 -10.47
C TYR A 91 3.62 10.28 -11.30
N TYR A 92 2.62 10.35 -12.20
CA TYR A 92 2.30 11.57 -12.94
C TYR A 92 1.69 12.65 -12.03
N PHE A 93 1.13 12.26 -10.89
CA PHE A 93 0.52 13.15 -9.92
C PHE A 93 1.55 13.72 -8.91
N PRO A 94 1.22 14.84 -8.22
CA PRO A 94 2.01 15.36 -7.12
C PRO A 94 2.26 14.33 -6.01
N ALA A 95 3.45 14.36 -5.40
CA ALA A 95 3.85 13.37 -4.38
C ALA A 95 3.27 13.64 -2.98
N ASP A 96 2.64 14.79 -2.76
CA ASP A 96 2.17 15.27 -1.45
C ASP A 96 0.63 15.35 -1.35
N ILE A 97 -0.08 14.55 -2.16
CA ILE A 97 -1.54 14.37 -2.03
C ILE A 97 -1.86 13.87 -0.62
N SER A 98 -2.86 14.52 0.02
CA SER A 98 -3.26 14.15 1.37
C SER A 98 -4.71 14.52 1.66
N GLY A 99 -5.35 13.75 2.56
CA GLY A 99 -6.73 13.98 2.98
C GLY A 99 -7.71 13.60 1.88
N PHE A 100 -7.88 14.47 0.89
CA PHE A 100 -8.77 14.26 -0.25
C PHE A 100 -8.09 14.52 -1.60
N LEU A 101 -8.74 14.08 -2.67
CA LEU A 101 -8.36 14.35 -4.05
C LEU A 101 -9.61 14.70 -4.87
N VAL A 102 -9.63 15.90 -5.47
CA VAL A 102 -10.66 16.33 -6.42
C VAL A 102 -9.99 16.77 -7.71
N LEU A 103 -10.51 16.32 -8.86
CA LEU A 103 -10.04 16.67 -10.20
C LEU A 103 -11.08 17.50 -10.94
N VAL A 104 -10.81 18.79 -11.17
CA VAL A 104 -11.72 19.72 -11.85
C VAL A 104 -10.93 20.83 -12.54
N ASP A 105 -11.39 21.28 -13.70
CA ASP A 105 -10.75 22.34 -14.52
C ASP A 105 -11.16 23.72 -13.98
N TYR A 106 -10.28 24.40 -13.24
CA TYR A 106 -10.62 25.68 -12.60
C TYR A 106 -10.38 26.89 -13.50
N ASP A 107 -9.55 26.78 -14.54
CA ASP A 107 -9.20 27.89 -15.43
C ASP A 107 -9.87 27.81 -16.81
N GLY A 108 -10.66 26.76 -17.05
CA GLY A 108 -11.46 26.55 -18.25
C GLY A 108 -10.63 26.19 -19.48
N ASP A 109 -9.41 25.68 -19.29
CA ASP A 109 -8.51 25.32 -20.39
C ASP A 109 -8.76 23.93 -21.00
N GLY A 110 -9.71 23.18 -20.41
CA GLY A 110 -10.11 21.84 -20.80
C GLY A 110 -9.31 20.73 -20.11
N ARG A 111 -8.40 21.04 -19.20
CA ARG A 111 -7.62 20.06 -18.42
C ARG A 111 -8.02 20.12 -16.96
N LYS A 112 -8.33 18.95 -16.38
CA LYS A 112 -8.65 18.87 -14.94
C LYS A 112 -7.41 19.15 -14.09
N ASP A 113 -7.53 20.09 -13.18
CA ASP A 113 -6.57 20.44 -12.13
C ASP A 113 -6.78 19.59 -10.88
N LEU A 114 -5.85 19.64 -9.92
CA LEU A 114 -5.90 18.82 -8.71
C LEU A 114 -6.03 19.66 -7.44
N PHE A 115 -7.02 19.34 -6.61
CA PHE A 115 -7.22 19.91 -5.28
C PHE A 115 -7.00 18.84 -4.21
N THR A 116 -6.28 19.19 -3.14
CA THR A 116 -5.94 18.28 -2.04
C THR A 116 -5.76 19.01 -0.71
N SER A 117 -5.62 18.29 0.41
CA SER A 117 -5.46 18.89 1.72
C SER A 117 -4.03 19.40 1.98
N THR A 118 -3.92 20.43 2.81
CA THR A 118 -2.69 20.96 3.37
C THR A 118 -2.92 21.44 4.81
N ALA A 119 -1.86 21.69 5.57
CA ALA A 119 -1.95 22.25 6.92
C ALA A 119 -2.62 23.65 6.97
N ARG A 120 -2.86 24.27 5.81
CA ARG A 120 -3.53 25.56 5.64
C ARG A 120 -4.90 25.43 4.96
N GLY A 121 -5.50 24.24 4.90
CA GLY A 121 -6.78 24.00 4.25
C GLY A 121 -6.64 23.27 2.91
N ILE A 122 -7.03 23.92 1.82
CA ILE A 122 -7.09 23.30 0.48
C ILE A 122 -5.96 23.82 -0.40
N LYS A 123 -5.10 22.93 -0.91
CA LYS A 123 -4.02 23.21 -1.87
C LYS A 123 -4.49 22.87 -3.29
N ALA A 124 -4.02 23.63 -4.29
CA ALA A 124 -4.36 23.41 -5.69
C ALA A 124 -3.13 23.32 -6.59
N TYR A 125 -3.19 22.43 -7.57
CA TYR A 125 -2.20 22.18 -8.59
C TYR A 125 -2.81 22.40 -9.97
N GLN A 126 -2.19 23.25 -10.79
CA GLN A 126 -2.57 23.41 -12.18
C GLN A 126 -2.06 22.24 -13.02
N ASN A 127 -2.91 21.72 -13.90
CA ASN A 127 -2.55 20.76 -14.90
C ASN A 127 -1.88 21.46 -16.10
N THR A 128 -0.56 21.34 -16.18
CA THR A 128 0.28 21.96 -17.21
C THR A 128 0.62 20.99 -18.35
N SER A 129 -0.13 19.89 -18.46
CA SER A 129 0.12 18.82 -19.42
C SER A 129 0.22 19.34 -20.84
N SER A 130 1.24 18.89 -21.57
CA SER A 130 1.52 19.32 -22.93
C SER A 130 2.20 18.20 -23.73
N ASP A 131 1.98 18.19 -25.04
CA ASP A 131 2.61 17.26 -25.99
C ASP A 131 2.50 15.76 -25.60
N GLY A 132 1.38 15.35 -25.01
CA GLY A 132 1.14 13.97 -24.59
C GLY A 132 1.84 13.57 -23.28
N SER A 133 2.35 14.54 -22.52
CA SER A 133 2.97 14.31 -21.21
C SER A 133 2.12 14.93 -20.11
N ILE A 134 1.78 14.13 -19.09
CA ILE A 134 1.05 14.61 -17.91
C ILE A 134 2.00 15.38 -16.97
N SER A 135 1.61 16.57 -16.54
CA SER A 135 2.36 17.37 -15.56
C SER A 135 1.47 18.29 -14.73
N PHE A 136 1.88 18.52 -13.48
CA PHE A 136 1.22 19.41 -12.54
C PHE A 136 2.20 20.41 -11.93
N GLU A 137 1.78 21.66 -11.75
CA GLU A 137 2.53 22.69 -11.03
C GLU A 137 1.68 23.27 -9.89
N VAL A 138 2.30 23.76 -8.82
CA VAL A 138 1.55 24.37 -7.71
C VAL A 138 0.90 25.67 -8.19
N ALA A 139 -0.43 25.72 -8.21
CA ALA A 139 -1.20 26.93 -8.52
C ALA A 139 -1.35 27.80 -7.27
N ARG A 140 -1.72 27.16 -6.15
CA ARG A 140 -1.91 27.79 -4.84
C ARG A 140 -1.49 26.83 -3.74
N ASP A 141 -0.64 27.29 -2.83
CA ASP A 141 -0.28 26.52 -1.62
C ASP A 141 -1.47 26.33 -0.67
N PHE A 142 -2.47 27.23 -0.76
CA PHE A 142 -3.75 27.17 -0.06
C PHE A 142 -4.76 28.10 -0.77
N LEU A 143 -6.05 27.78 -0.76
CA LEU A 143 -7.10 28.67 -1.28
C LEU A 143 -7.30 29.89 -0.38
N PRO A 144 -7.23 31.13 -0.93
CA PRO A 144 -7.32 32.35 -0.14
C PRO A 144 -8.74 32.95 -0.15
N LEU A 145 -9.16 33.50 0.99
CA LEU A 145 -10.19 34.53 1.02
C LEU A 145 -9.66 35.82 0.37
N ASP A 146 -10.55 36.70 -0.07
CA ASP A 146 -10.23 38.02 -0.64
C ASP A 146 -9.36 38.90 0.28
N ASN A 147 -9.44 38.68 1.59
CA ASN A 147 -8.60 39.36 2.58
C ASN A 147 -7.20 38.72 2.77
N GLY A 148 -6.88 37.67 2.02
CA GLY A 148 -5.63 36.90 2.05
C GLY A 148 -5.53 35.82 3.14
N SER A 149 -6.56 35.65 3.98
CA SER A 149 -6.62 34.55 4.96
C SER A 149 -6.89 33.23 4.25
N ASN A 150 -6.54 32.12 4.88
CA ASN A 150 -6.77 30.80 4.29
C ASN A 150 -8.15 30.23 4.65
N ILE A 151 -8.77 29.51 3.71
CA ILE A 151 -9.98 28.74 3.95
C ILE A 151 -9.58 27.44 4.66
N GLN A 152 -10.14 27.18 5.83
CA GLN A 152 -9.86 25.95 6.59
C GLN A 152 -10.83 24.84 6.16
N ALA A 153 -10.32 23.63 5.99
CA ALA A 153 -11.11 22.48 5.54
C ALA A 153 -10.69 21.23 6.32
N ASN A 154 -11.64 20.33 6.57
CA ASN A 154 -11.34 19.05 7.20
C ASN A 154 -10.70 18.12 6.17
N ASN A 155 -9.65 17.40 6.56
CA ASN A 155 -8.94 16.51 5.64
C ASN A 155 -9.65 15.17 5.43
N LEU A 156 -10.74 14.90 6.15
CA LEU A 156 -11.60 13.73 5.95
C LEU A 156 -12.83 14.02 5.09
N ASP A 157 -13.07 15.29 4.75
CA ASP A 157 -14.24 15.68 3.97
C ASP A 157 -13.99 15.51 2.46
N THR A 158 -15.05 15.19 1.71
CA THR A 158 -15.11 15.49 0.28
C THR A 158 -15.81 16.83 0.08
N HIS A 159 -15.14 17.73 -0.63
CA HIS A 159 -15.57 19.12 -0.83
C HIS A 159 -16.27 19.25 -2.18
N LEU A 160 -17.27 20.12 -2.26
CA LEU A 160 -17.89 20.48 -3.53
C LEU A 160 -17.14 21.66 -4.14
N ILE A 161 -16.61 21.46 -5.35
CA ILE A 161 -15.90 22.46 -6.14
C ILE A 161 -16.57 22.50 -7.51
N GLN A 162 -17.40 23.51 -7.75
CA GLN A 162 -18.25 23.62 -8.93
C GLN A 162 -18.68 25.08 -9.11
N ASP A 163 -18.92 25.51 -10.36
CA ASP A 163 -19.62 26.77 -10.66
C ASP A 163 -21.09 26.68 -10.19
N LEU A 164 -21.44 27.38 -9.10
CA LEU A 164 -22.76 27.31 -8.46
C LEU A 164 -23.62 28.54 -8.78
N ASP A 165 -23.01 29.68 -9.12
CA ASP A 165 -23.73 30.91 -9.46
C ASP A 165 -23.84 31.18 -10.97
N GLY A 166 -23.12 30.41 -11.79
CA GLY A 166 -23.15 30.43 -13.25
C GLY A 166 -22.28 31.50 -13.89
N ASP A 167 -21.31 32.06 -13.17
CA ASP A 167 -20.42 33.11 -13.68
C ASP A 167 -19.19 32.57 -14.44
N GLY A 168 -18.88 31.28 -14.25
CA GLY A 168 -17.84 30.53 -14.95
C GLY A 168 -16.55 30.31 -14.17
N ASP A 169 -16.42 30.79 -12.93
CA ASP A 169 -15.41 30.27 -12.00
C ASP A 169 -15.98 29.20 -11.05
N LEU A 170 -15.10 28.47 -10.37
CA LEU A 170 -15.51 27.37 -9.49
C LEU A 170 -15.65 27.88 -8.06
N ASP A 171 -16.86 27.78 -7.52
CA ASP A 171 -17.17 28.02 -6.12
C ASP A 171 -16.77 26.84 -5.24
N LEU A 172 -16.76 27.08 -3.93
CA LEU A 172 -16.42 26.09 -2.93
C LEU A 172 -17.51 25.95 -1.87
N VAL A 173 -17.96 24.73 -1.63
CA VAL A 173 -18.79 24.38 -0.47
C VAL A 173 -18.10 23.34 0.39
N ILE A 174 -17.95 23.64 1.68
CA ILE A 174 -17.33 22.77 2.68
C ILE A 174 -18.16 22.70 3.95
N PHE A 175 -17.96 21.67 4.77
CA PHE A 175 -18.47 21.70 6.14
C PHE A 175 -17.68 22.69 6.99
N ASN A 176 -18.38 23.36 7.91
CA ASN A 176 -17.75 24.24 8.87
C ASN A 176 -16.66 23.48 9.64
N PHE A 177 -15.42 23.97 9.53
CA PHE A 177 -14.26 23.31 10.12
C PHE A 177 -14.31 23.13 11.65
N ALA A 178 -15.02 24.00 12.37
CA ALA A 178 -14.96 24.05 13.83
C ALA A 178 -15.94 23.08 14.51
N SER A 179 -17.13 22.88 13.94
CA SER A 179 -18.15 21.97 14.49
C SER A 179 -18.52 20.82 13.55
N GLY A 180 -18.44 21.02 12.23
CA GLY A 180 -18.80 20.02 11.23
C GLY A 180 -20.31 19.86 11.02
N ASP A 181 -21.13 20.77 11.54
CA ASP A 181 -22.58 20.54 11.57
C ASP A 181 -23.32 21.20 10.39
N TYR A 182 -22.73 22.14 9.67
CA TYR A 182 -23.39 22.84 8.55
C TYR A 182 -22.42 23.15 7.41
N LEU A 183 -22.97 23.40 6.23
CA LEU A 183 -22.23 23.78 5.03
C LEU A 183 -21.97 25.30 4.98
N GLU A 184 -20.78 25.66 4.56
CA GLU A 184 -20.34 27.01 4.24
C GLU A 184 -20.09 27.13 2.74
N PHE A 185 -20.74 28.11 2.10
CA PHE A 185 -20.53 28.46 0.71
C PHE A 185 -19.55 29.62 0.60
N TYR A 186 -18.52 29.43 -0.22
CA TYR A 186 -17.50 30.41 -0.55
C TYR A 186 -17.62 30.72 -2.04
N GLU A 187 -18.23 31.86 -2.35
CA GLU A 187 -18.28 32.44 -3.70
C GLU A 187 -16.86 32.72 -4.16
N ASN A 188 -16.48 32.21 -5.32
CA ASN A 188 -15.24 32.60 -5.97
C ASN A 188 -15.46 33.95 -6.67
N THR A 189 -14.55 34.91 -6.44
CA THR A 189 -14.74 36.29 -6.91
C THR A 189 -13.81 36.63 -8.08
N SER A 190 -13.20 35.61 -8.68
CA SER A 190 -12.13 35.76 -9.68
C SER A 190 -12.68 36.37 -10.98
N VAL A 191 -13.79 35.84 -11.49
CA VAL A 191 -14.47 36.36 -12.70
C VAL A 191 -15.00 37.76 -12.45
N ASP A 192 -15.63 38.00 -11.31
CA ASP A 192 -16.13 39.31 -10.90
C ASP A 192 -15.03 40.41 -10.89
N ARG A 193 -13.85 40.05 -10.40
CA ARG A 193 -12.71 40.98 -10.26
C ARG A 193 -11.92 41.16 -11.54
N THR A 194 -11.72 40.08 -12.30
CA THR A 194 -10.74 40.02 -13.38
C THR A 194 -11.33 39.76 -14.77
N GLY A 195 -12.56 39.24 -14.82
CA GLY A 195 -13.24 38.80 -16.04
C GLY A 195 -12.73 37.46 -16.58
N SER A 196 -12.03 36.67 -15.78
CA SER A 196 -11.51 35.34 -16.14
C SER A 196 -11.51 34.42 -14.93
N PRO A 197 -11.76 33.10 -15.11
CA PRO A 197 -11.74 32.16 -14.01
C PRO A 197 -10.31 31.94 -13.48
N ASP A 198 -10.19 31.90 -12.16
CA ASP A 198 -9.00 31.59 -11.37
C ASP A 198 -9.49 31.11 -9.99
N ILE A 199 -8.58 30.82 -9.08
CA ILE A 199 -8.79 30.48 -7.68
C ILE A 199 -8.01 31.47 -6.78
N ASP A 200 -8.03 32.75 -7.15
CA ASP A 200 -7.19 33.80 -6.57
C ASP A 200 -7.84 34.57 -5.41
N GLY A 201 -9.15 34.40 -5.21
CA GLY A 201 -9.89 35.02 -4.12
C GLY A 201 -11.30 34.45 -4.00
N PHE A 202 -11.70 34.21 -2.75
CA PHE A 202 -13.07 33.82 -2.39
C PHE A 202 -13.67 34.82 -1.41
N ALA A 203 -14.97 35.05 -1.49
CA ALA A 203 -15.72 35.88 -0.55
C ALA A 203 -15.74 35.25 0.85
N PHE A 204 -16.09 36.05 1.87
CA PHE A 204 -16.31 35.51 3.21
C PHE A 204 -17.55 34.60 3.21
N PRO A 205 -17.50 33.43 3.88
CA PRO A 205 -18.50 32.39 3.63
C PRO A 205 -19.91 32.77 4.04
N GLU A 206 -20.86 32.33 3.22
CA GLU A 206 -22.25 32.21 3.61
C GLU A 206 -22.45 30.94 4.45
N ARG A 207 -22.89 31.10 5.69
CA ARG A 207 -23.11 29.97 6.60
C ARG A 207 -24.48 29.34 6.37
N HIS A 208 -24.56 28.03 6.62
CA HIS A 208 -25.76 27.21 6.45
C HIS A 208 -26.27 27.26 5.01
N TRP A 209 -25.39 27.01 4.06
CA TRP A 209 -25.76 26.81 2.66
C TRP A 209 -26.82 25.70 2.58
N GLY A 210 -27.95 25.98 1.94
CA GLY A 210 -29.11 25.07 1.93
C GLY A 210 -29.99 25.10 3.19
N LYS A 211 -29.70 25.94 4.19
CA LYS A 211 -30.49 26.24 5.40
C LYS A 211 -30.76 25.03 6.32
N PHE A 212 -29.76 24.16 6.50
CA PHE A 212 -29.84 23.03 7.43
C PHE A 212 -28.60 22.93 8.35
N GLU A 213 -28.74 22.14 9.41
CA GLU A 213 -27.66 21.72 10.30
C GLU A 213 -27.83 20.22 10.60
N PHE A 214 -26.77 19.44 10.40
CA PHE A 214 -26.73 18.01 10.67
C PHE A 214 -26.39 17.77 12.15
N CYS A 215 -27.35 17.23 12.91
CA CYS A 215 -27.23 17.11 14.37
C CYS A 215 -26.65 15.76 14.80
N ALA A 216 -27.10 14.69 14.15
CA ALA A 216 -26.66 13.32 14.38
C ALA A 216 -27.14 12.42 13.24
N CYS A 217 -26.66 11.18 13.16
CA CYS A 217 -27.16 10.23 12.17
C CYS A 217 -28.68 10.06 12.30
N GLY A 218 -29.41 10.47 11.26
CA GLY A 218 -30.88 10.42 11.19
C GLY A 218 -31.58 11.63 11.81
N ASP A 219 -30.84 12.66 12.20
CA ASP A 219 -31.37 13.90 12.77
C ASP A 219 -30.72 15.11 12.10
N ILE A 220 -31.49 15.77 11.22
CA ILE A 220 -31.11 16.98 10.51
C ILE A 220 -32.13 18.05 10.86
N SER A 221 -31.64 19.21 11.31
CA SER A 221 -32.45 20.37 11.62
C SER A 221 -32.52 21.30 10.41
N PHE A 222 -33.73 21.74 10.05
CA PHE A 222 -33.98 22.62 8.92
C PHE A 222 -34.45 24.00 9.39
N GLY A 223 -33.88 25.07 8.82
CA GLY A 223 -34.23 26.46 9.10
C GLY A 223 -33.84 26.98 10.49
N GLN A 224 -33.20 26.15 11.31
CA GLN A 224 -32.74 26.47 12.67
C GLN A 224 -31.57 25.56 13.04
N THR A 225 -30.78 25.99 14.01
CA THR A 225 -29.65 25.20 14.51
C THR A 225 -30.12 23.92 15.21
N CYS A 226 -29.23 22.96 15.46
CA CYS A 226 -29.55 21.75 16.24
C CYS A 226 -30.02 22.06 17.67
N SER A 227 -29.73 23.27 18.17
CA SER A 227 -30.20 23.77 19.46
C SER A 227 -31.55 24.53 19.40
N GLY A 228 -32.17 24.63 18.21
CA GLY A 228 -33.43 25.34 17.99
C GLY A 228 -33.29 26.87 17.92
N LEU A 229 -32.08 27.38 17.71
CA LEU A 229 -31.81 28.81 17.51
C LEU A 229 -31.90 29.20 16.04
N ASP A 230 -32.19 30.48 15.77
CA ASP A 230 -32.14 31.05 14.42
C ASP A 230 -30.73 30.94 13.83
N LEU A 231 -30.61 30.50 12.57
CA LEU A 231 -29.34 30.27 11.87
C LEU A 231 -28.43 31.51 11.78
N ARG A 232 -29.00 32.73 11.96
CA ARG A 232 -28.24 33.98 11.97
C ARG A 232 -27.51 34.23 13.29
N ILE A 233 -27.87 33.51 14.35
CA ILE A 233 -27.22 33.64 15.65
C ILE A 233 -25.92 32.84 15.60
N ASP A 234 -24.79 33.54 15.67
CA ASP A 234 -23.51 32.88 15.89
C ASP A 234 -23.44 32.32 17.31
N PRO A 235 -23.39 31.00 17.53
CA PRO A 235 -23.23 30.45 18.87
C PRO A 235 -21.83 30.71 19.46
N SER A 236 -20.91 31.33 18.70
CA SER A 236 -19.51 31.51 19.10
C SER A 236 -19.28 32.60 20.15
N GLU A 237 -19.49 32.27 21.42
CA GLU A 237 -18.56 32.79 22.44
C GLU A 237 -17.84 31.69 23.25
N ASN A 238 -18.24 30.41 23.21
CA ASN A 238 -17.59 29.39 24.05
C ASN A 238 -17.65 27.93 23.55
N SER A 239 -18.05 27.65 22.30
CA SER A 239 -18.04 26.27 21.80
C SER A 239 -16.60 25.81 21.59
N ARG A 240 -16.21 24.75 22.32
CA ARG A 240 -14.94 24.04 22.06
C ARG A 240 -15.00 23.50 20.63
N VAL A 241 -13.88 23.55 19.92
CA VAL A 241 -13.67 22.74 18.72
C VAL A 241 -13.98 21.29 19.12
N GLN A 242 -15.12 20.78 18.67
CA GLN A 242 -15.38 19.35 18.69
C GLN A 242 -14.76 18.83 17.40
N HIS A 243 -14.12 17.66 17.43
CA HIS A 243 -13.66 17.07 16.19
C HIS A 243 -14.90 16.83 15.31
N ALA A 244 -15.04 17.66 14.27
CA ALA A 244 -15.92 17.39 13.17
C ALA A 244 -15.43 16.08 12.55
N GLY A 245 -16.31 15.10 12.53
CA GLY A 245 -16.13 13.90 11.76
C GLY A 245 -15.93 14.18 10.27
N GLY A 246 -15.60 13.14 9.50
CA GLY A 246 -15.56 13.27 8.04
C GLY A 246 -16.95 13.38 7.44
N HIS A 247 -17.09 14.13 6.35
CA HIS A 247 -18.30 14.25 5.55
C HIS A 247 -18.05 13.92 4.09
N SER A 248 -19.11 13.55 3.38
CA SER A 248 -19.06 13.40 1.93
C SER A 248 -20.27 14.05 1.28
N ILE A 249 -20.04 14.66 0.13
CA ILE A 249 -21.02 15.46 -0.60
C ILE A 249 -21.02 15.02 -2.05
N LEU A 250 -22.21 14.81 -2.60
CA LEU A 250 -22.45 14.70 -4.04
C LEU A 250 -23.66 15.58 -4.39
N TYR A 251 -23.48 16.53 -5.32
CA TYR A 251 -24.48 17.52 -5.70
C TYR A 251 -24.87 17.34 -7.17
N ARG A 252 -26.10 16.89 -7.43
CA ARG A 252 -26.62 16.59 -8.78
C ARG A 252 -28.14 16.47 -8.76
N ASP A 253 -28.79 16.72 -9.89
CA ASP A 253 -30.22 16.48 -10.08
C ASP A 253 -30.52 14.96 -10.05
N PHE A 254 -31.15 14.50 -8.97
CA PHE A 254 -31.51 13.09 -8.76
C PHE A 254 -33.02 12.83 -8.93
N ASP A 255 -33.85 13.87 -8.92
CA ASP A 255 -35.32 13.76 -9.08
C ASP A 255 -35.83 14.18 -10.47
N GLY A 256 -34.93 14.71 -11.31
CA GLY A 256 -35.17 15.07 -12.70
C GLY A 256 -35.89 16.41 -12.89
N ASP A 257 -35.92 17.27 -11.87
CA ASP A 257 -36.59 18.57 -11.93
C ASP A 257 -35.71 19.70 -12.52
N GLY A 258 -34.43 19.41 -12.79
CA GLY A 258 -33.45 20.35 -13.34
C GLY A 258 -32.72 21.19 -12.30
N VAL A 259 -32.95 20.97 -11.00
CA VAL A 259 -32.25 21.59 -9.88
C VAL A 259 -31.37 20.53 -9.21
N PRO A 260 -30.07 20.79 -8.95
CA PRO A 260 -29.25 19.81 -8.27
C PRO A 260 -29.68 19.60 -6.81
N ASP A 261 -29.75 18.34 -6.40
CA ASP A 261 -30.01 17.85 -5.06
C ASP A 261 -28.72 17.45 -4.34
N LEU A 262 -28.80 17.24 -3.02
CA LEU A 262 -27.67 16.86 -2.19
C LEU A 262 -27.77 15.41 -1.71
N ILE A 263 -26.74 14.61 -1.98
CA ILE A 263 -26.47 13.36 -1.25
C ILE A 263 -25.36 13.62 -0.24
N LEU A 264 -25.62 13.25 1.00
CA LEU A 264 -24.73 13.46 2.13
C LEU A 264 -24.32 12.14 2.80
N GLY A 265 -23.02 11.97 3.04
CA GLY A 265 -22.48 11.01 4.00
C GLY A 265 -21.80 11.71 5.17
N ARG A 266 -21.77 11.03 6.32
CA ARG A 266 -21.04 11.46 7.51
C ARG A 266 -20.39 10.25 8.17
N ASP A 267 -19.29 10.48 8.86
CA ASP A 267 -18.68 9.50 9.73
C ASP A 267 -19.67 8.94 10.76
N GLU A 268 -19.44 7.70 11.19
CA GLU A 268 -20.30 6.96 12.13
C GLU A 268 -21.73 6.64 11.61
N CYS A 269 -22.20 7.30 10.55
CA CYS A 269 -23.48 7.00 9.92
C CYS A 269 -23.36 5.82 8.97
N ASN A 270 -24.39 4.98 8.99
CA ASN A 270 -24.46 3.74 8.23
C ASN A 270 -25.32 3.85 6.96
N VAL A 271 -25.70 5.07 6.55
CA VAL A 271 -26.57 5.32 5.41
C VAL A 271 -26.30 6.72 4.86
N LEU A 272 -26.48 6.89 3.54
CA LEU A 272 -26.48 8.20 2.88
C LEU A 272 -27.83 8.90 3.09
N TYR A 273 -27.81 10.23 3.11
CA TYR A 273 -28.99 11.07 3.21
C TYR A 273 -29.20 11.81 1.90
N PHE A 274 -30.36 11.62 1.27
CA PHE A 274 -30.79 12.38 0.11
C PHE A 274 -31.62 13.58 0.57
N LEU A 275 -31.21 14.78 0.18
CA LEU A 275 -31.87 16.04 0.50
C LEU A 275 -32.31 16.71 -0.82
N PRO A 276 -33.60 16.65 -1.19
CA PRO A 276 -34.09 17.26 -2.41
C PRO A 276 -34.04 18.80 -2.32
N ASN A 277 -33.62 19.46 -3.38
CA ASN A 277 -33.48 20.91 -3.42
C ASN A 277 -34.78 21.58 -3.87
N LYS A 278 -35.51 22.20 -2.93
CA LYS A 278 -36.75 22.95 -3.24
C LYS A 278 -36.52 24.42 -3.59
N GLY A 279 -35.25 24.82 -3.71
CA GLY A 279 -34.82 26.18 -4.00
C GLY A 279 -34.47 26.34 -5.48
N THR A 280 -33.29 26.88 -5.72
CA THR A 280 -32.67 26.97 -7.05
C THR A 280 -31.26 26.41 -6.99
N ALA A 281 -30.59 26.29 -8.14
CA ALA A 281 -29.20 25.83 -8.18
C ALA A 281 -28.25 26.74 -7.37
N SER A 282 -28.43 28.06 -7.45
CA SER A 282 -27.59 29.06 -6.79
C SER A 282 -28.04 29.40 -5.35
N GLU A 283 -29.34 29.23 -5.06
CA GLU A 283 -29.91 29.42 -3.71
C GLU A 283 -30.63 28.15 -3.27
N PRO A 284 -29.91 27.10 -2.82
CA PRO A 284 -30.54 25.86 -2.43
C PRO A 284 -31.42 26.01 -1.18
N LEU A 285 -32.48 25.21 -1.13
CA LEU A 285 -33.35 25.06 0.03
C LEU A 285 -33.61 23.59 0.30
N PHE A 286 -32.92 23.05 1.30
CA PHE A 286 -33.22 21.73 1.84
C PHE A 286 -34.11 21.91 3.07
N ASP A 287 -35.26 21.23 3.08
CA ASP A 287 -36.20 21.25 4.21
C ASP A 287 -36.70 19.85 4.61
N GLU A 288 -36.18 18.81 3.95
CA GLU A 288 -36.43 17.41 4.25
C GLU A 288 -35.24 16.53 3.82
N PHE A 289 -35.21 15.31 4.32
CA PHE A 289 -34.30 14.28 3.85
C PHE A 289 -35.01 12.93 3.72
N SER A 290 -34.43 12.06 2.92
CA SER A 290 -34.82 10.66 2.75
C SER A 290 -33.58 9.76 2.79
N ASN A 291 -33.76 8.47 3.08
CA ASN A 291 -32.76 7.44 2.82
C ASN A 291 -33.11 6.61 1.57
N GLU A 292 -33.90 7.20 0.67
CA GLU A 292 -34.31 6.62 -0.60
C GLU A 292 -34.08 7.66 -1.70
N LEU A 293 -33.57 7.20 -2.85
CA LEU A 293 -33.48 7.99 -4.07
C LEU A 293 -34.74 7.79 -4.94
N PRO A 294 -35.19 8.83 -5.68
CA PRO A 294 -36.44 8.79 -6.44
C PRO A 294 -36.57 7.61 -7.41
N GLU A 295 -35.52 7.30 -8.17
CA GLU A 295 -35.53 6.23 -9.17
C GLU A 295 -35.01 4.88 -8.64
N TRP A 296 -34.05 4.91 -7.72
CA TRP A 296 -33.34 3.71 -7.26
C TRP A 296 -33.83 3.15 -5.92
N GLY A 297 -34.71 3.88 -5.22
CA GLY A 297 -35.26 3.43 -3.94
C GLY A 297 -34.23 3.49 -2.80
N ALA A 298 -34.34 2.57 -1.84
CA ALA A 298 -33.61 2.65 -0.58
C ALA A 298 -32.09 2.59 -0.77
N LEU A 299 -31.41 3.61 -0.26
CA LEU A 299 -29.96 3.70 -0.23
C LEU A 299 -29.38 2.56 0.64
N PRO A 300 -28.27 1.97 0.21
CA PRO A 300 -27.64 0.87 0.92
C PRO A 300 -27.14 1.30 2.29
N ARG A 301 -27.06 0.33 3.20
CA ARG A 301 -26.47 0.53 4.52
C ARG A 301 -25.12 -0.18 4.60
N PHE A 302 -24.06 0.55 4.89
CA PHE A 302 -22.73 0.00 5.18
C PHE A 302 -22.31 0.36 6.61
N PRO A 303 -21.33 -0.35 7.20
CA PRO A 303 -20.96 -0.11 8.59
C PRO A 303 -20.47 1.31 8.89
N ILE A 304 -19.88 2.03 7.92
CA ILE A 304 -19.43 3.42 8.11
C ILE A 304 -19.25 4.23 6.81
N PHE A 305 -19.56 5.53 6.93
CA PHE A 305 -19.04 6.68 6.16
C PHE A 305 -18.95 6.47 4.66
N HIS A 306 -20.08 6.63 3.99
CA HIS A 306 -20.18 6.38 2.56
C HIS A 306 -19.64 7.58 1.75
N ASN A 307 -18.85 7.33 0.71
CA ASN A 307 -18.44 8.30 -0.30
C ASN A 307 -19.21 8.05 -1.61
N PRO A 308 -20.20 8.88 -1.96
CA PRO A 308 -20.91 8.76 -3.22
C PRO A 308 -20.16 9.47 -4.36
N ALA A 309 -20.09 8.82 -5.52
CA ALA A 309 -19.63 9.41 -6.77
C ALA A 309 -20.58 9.00 -7.91
N PHE A 310 -20.81 9.87 -8.89
CA PHE A 310 -21.62 9.56 -10.06
C PHE A 310 -20.71 9.42 -11.29
N ILE A 311 -20.52 8.20 -11.78
CA ILE A 311 -19.56 7.83 -12.83
C ILE A 311 -20.26 6.92 -13.83
N ASP A 312 -20.10 7.14 -15.13
CA ASP A 312 -20.70 6.31 -16.19
C ASP A 312 -22.21 6.06 -16.03
N GLU A 313 -22.97 7.08 -15.61
CA GLU A 313 -24.41 6.98 -15.30
C GLU A 313 -24.77 6.01 -14.16
N GLN A 314 -23.80 5.71 -13.29
CA GLN A 314 -23.96 4.86 -12.11
C GLN A 314 -23.58 5.61 -10.83
N LEU A 315 -24.31 5.35 -9.74
CA LEU A 315 -23.89 5.78 -8.42
C LEU A 315 -22.89 4.76 -7.87
N ILE A 316 -21.64 5.19 -7.75
CA ILE A 316 -20.60 4.44 -7.07
C ILE A 316 -20.58 4.86 -5.61
N ILE A 317 -20.53 3.88 -4.71
CA ILE A 317 -20.50 4.10 -3.26
C ILE A 317 -19.29 3.37 -2.70
N SER A 318 -18.41 4.12 -2.02
CA SER A 318 -17.28 3.56 -1.26
C SER A 318 -17.36 3.92 0.23
N SER A 319 -16.42 3.45 1.03
CA SER A 319 -16.13 4.00 2.37
C SER A 319 -15.22 5.23 2.25
N ASN A 320 -15.28 6.15 3.22
CA ASN A 320 -14.39 7.31 3.34
C ASN A 320 -13.61 7.32 4.67
N SER A 321 -13.38 6.16 5.28
CA SER A 321 -12.77 6.08 6.62
C SER A 321 -11.25 5.91 6.59
N ASN A 322 -10.53 6.63 7.46
CA ASN A 322 -9.10 6.41 7.72
C ASN A 322 -8.83 5.50 8.95
N GLU A 323 -9.88 4.98 9.57
CA GLU A 323 -9.81 4.12 10.74
C GLU A 323 -9.54 2.66 10.38
N ALA A 324 -9.06 1.87 11.34
CA ALA A 324 -8.89 0.43 11.15
C ALA A 324 -10.26 -0.28 11.08
N ALA A 325 -10.35 -1.37 10.32
CA ALA A 325 -11.58 -2.15 10.13
C ALA A 325 -12.22 -2.54 11.47
N GLN A 326 -11.40 -2.86 12.48
CA GLN A 326 -11.85 -3.30 13.80
C GLN A 326 -12.69 -2.24 14.56
N VAL A 327 -12.52 -0.95 14.26
CA VAL A 327 -13.22 0.13 14.97
C VAL A 327 -14.73 0.06 14.70
N TYR A 328 -15.12 -0.23 13.46
CA TYR A 328 -16.53 -0.24 13.03
C TYR A 328 -17.00 -1.58 12.45
N GLY A 329 -16.12 -2.58 12.36
CA GLY A 329 -16.42 -3.86 11.72
C GLY A 329 -16.64 -3.73 10.21
N VAL A 330 -15.86 -2.87 9.54
CA VAL A 330 -15.96 -2.66 8.08
C VAL A 330 -15.34 -3.85 7.36
N ASP A 331 -16.04 -4.37 6.36
CA ASP A 331 -15.47 -5.32 5.41
C ASP A 331 -14.84 -4.56 4.24
N PHE A 332 -13.55 -4.26 4.36
CA PHE A 332 -12.85 -3.49 3.33
C PHE A 332 -12.66 -4.26 2.02
N ALA A 333 -12.67 -5.59 2.02
CA ALA A 333 -12.63 -6.38 0.78
C ALA A 333 -13.92 -6.25 -0.05
N ASN A 334 -14.98 -5.72 0.56
CA ASN A 334 -16.29 -5.50 -0.06
C ASN A 334 -16.82 -4.12 0.37
N SER A 335 -16.14 -3.05 -0.04
CA SER A 335 -16.46 -1.67 0.35
C SER A 335 -16.76 -0.74 -0.83
N ILE A 336 -16.57 -1.18 -2.08
CA ILE A 336 -16.80 -0.39 -3.30
C ILE A 336 -17.89 -1.07 -4.14
N PHE A 337 -18.96 -0.34 -4.43
CA PHE A 337 -20.11 -0.87 -5.15
C PHE A 337 -20.66 0.12 -6.17
N SER A 338 -21.25 -0.40 -7.24
CA SER A 338 -22.22 0.37 -8.03
C SER A 338 -23.63 0.13 -7.49
N PHE A 339 -24.48 1.15 -7.62
CA PHE A 339 -25.86 1.15 -7.14
C PHE A 339 -26.82 1.72 -8.19
N ASP A 340 -27.81 0.92 -8.54
CA ASP A 340 -28.93 1.26 -9.45
C ASP A 340 -30.30 0.87 -8.84
N GLY A 341 -30.33 0.73 -7.52
CA GLY A 341 -31.40 0.10 -6.74
C GLY A 341 -31.08 -1.31 -6.28
N SER A 342 -30.03 -1.91 -6.84
CA SER A 342 -29.33 -3.07 -6.27
C SER A 342 -27.85 -2.77 -6.11
N LEU A 343 -27.21 -3.35 -5.09
CA LEU A 343 -25.76 -3.27 -4.94
C LEU A 343 -25.10 -4.32 -5.84
N ASN A 344 -24.15 -3.88 -6.66
CA ASN A 344 -23.34 -4.74 -7.49
C ASN A 344 -21.85 -4.51 -7.18
N SER A 345 -21.08 -5.60 -7.12
CA SER A 345 -19.63 -5.51 -7.01
C SER A 345 -19.05 -4.79 -8.23
N ILE A 346 -18.04 -3.97 -7.98
CA ILE A 346 -17.28 -3.30 -9.02
C ILE A 346 -15.84 -3.16 -8.53
N LEU A 347 -14.87 -3.31 -9.44
CA LEU A 347 -13.43 -3.15 -9.21
C LEU A 347 -12.80 -4.18 -8.24
N GLN A 348 -13.29 -4.28 -7.00
CA GLN A 348 -12.70 -5.13 -5.96
C GLN A 348 -12.78 -6.63 -6.27
N ASP A 349 -13.72 -7.04 -7.12
CA ASP A 349 -13.85 -8.40 -7.64
C ASP A 349 -12.80 -8.76 -8.72
N GLN A 350 -11.96 -7.80 -9.13
CA GLN A 350 -10.95 -7.96 -10.19
C GLN A 350 -9.51 -7.70 -9.73
N VAL A 351 -9.34 -7.35 -8.45
CA VAL A 351 -8.04 -7.10 -7.81
C VAL A 351 -7.83 -8.09 -6.66
N LEU A 352 -6.59 -8.23 -6.19
CA LEU A 352 -6.35 -8.93 -4.93
C LEU A 352 -6.62 -7.95 -3.78
N ASP A 353 -7.77 -8.11 -3.13
CA ASP A 353 -8.15 -7.34 -1.94
C ASP A 353 -8.59 -8.30 -0.83
N LEU A 354 -7.73 -8.42 0.19
CA LEU A 354 -7.94 -9.34 1.30
C LEU A 354 -8.46 -8.66 2.56
N GLY A 355 -8.91 -7.40 2.47
CA GLY A 355 -9.33 -6.59 3.61
C GLY A 355 -8.23 -5.64 4.05
N GLU A 356 -7.70 -5.77 5.26
CA GLU A 356 -6.72 -4.81 5.79
C GLU A 356 -5.39 -5.47 6.17
N ASN A 357 -4.29 -4.74 5.98
CA ASN A 357 -2.95 -5.09 6.49
C ASN A 357 -2.40 -6.44 5.99
N THR A 358 -2.27 -6.59 4.67
CA THR A 358 -1.70 -7.80 4.06
C THR A 358 -0.19 -7.87 4.28
N ARG A 359 0.28 -8.97 4.85
CA ARG A 359 1.68 -9.21 5.23
C ARG A 359 2.25 -10.41 4.48
N PRO A 360 3.10 -10.18 3.48
CA PRO A 360 3.62 -11.25 2.66
C PRO A 360 4.83 -11.90 3.34
N PHE A 361 4.93 -13.22 3.19
CA PHE A 361 6.11 -14.00 3.53
C PHE A 361 6.36 -15.02 2.42
N PHE A 362 7.47 -14.87 1.70
CA PHE A 362 7.81 -15.72 0.56
C PHE A 362 8.93 -16.72 0.88
N LEU A 363 8.73 -17.97 0.49
CA LEU A 363 9.70 -19.06 0.55
C LEU A 363 9.99 -19.57 -0.85
N GLY A 364 11.22 -19.41 -1.32
CA GLY A 364 11.63 -19.92 -2.64
C GLY A 364 12.47 -18.90 -3.38
N ASN A 365 12.31 -18.86 -4.70
CA ASN A 365 13.01 -17.94 -5.59
C ASN A 365 12.12 -17.57 -6.79
N GLN A 366 12.64 -16.74 -7.70
CA GLN A 366 11.93 -16.26 -8.90
C GLN A 366 11.40 -17.35 -9.85
N ASN A 367 11.78 -18.63 -9.71
CA ASN A 367 11.24 -19.73 -10.54
C ASN A 367 10.21 -20.59 -9.82
N GLY A 368 10.11 -20.47 -8.50
CA GLY A 368 9.07 -21.15 -7.75
C GLY A 368 9.25 -21.07 -6.25
N GLY A 369 8.15 -21.30 -5.54
CA GLY A 369 8.10 -21.11 -4.09
C GLY A 369 6.69 -21.14 -3.54
N LYS A 370 6.53 -20.59 -2.34
CA LYS A 370 5.26 -20.39 -1.66
C LYS A 370 5.17 -18.98 -1.11
N LEU A 371 4.03 -18.34 -1.28
CA LEU A 371 3.72 -17.05 -0.70
C LEU A 371 2.62 -17.23 0.35
N TYR A 372 2.89 -16.79 1.57
CA TYR A 372 1.92 -16.73 2.66
C TYR A 372 1.52 -15.28 2.90
N LEU A 373 0.22 -15.01 2.96
CA LEU A 373 -0.33 -13.68 3.16
C LEU A 373 -1.15 -13.66 4.46
N GLY A 374 -0.60 -13.06 5.51
CA GLY A 374 -1.38 -12.75 6.71
C GLY A 374 -2.20 -11.48 6.50
N THR A 375 -3.51 -11.51 6.77
CA THR A 375 -4.42 -10.37 6.52
C THR A 375 -5.47 -10.26 7.63
N ASN A 376 -6.05 -9.08 7.85
CA ASN A 376 -7.26 -8.89 8.64
C ASN A 376 -8.51 -9.06 7.76
N VAL A 377 -9.32 -10.05 8.07
CA VAL A 377 -10.57 -10.35 7.37
C VAL A 377 -11.76 -10.13 8.29
N THR A 378 -12.69 -9.30 7.83
CA THR A 378 -13.94 -9.01 8.51
C THR A 378 -15.01 -10.02 8.11
N ARG A 379 -15.63 -10.68 9.09
CA ARG A 379 -16.81 -11.53 8.86
C ARG A 379 -17.87 -11.18 9.89
N GLU A 380 -19.07 -10.82 9.42
CA GLU A 380 -20.20 -10.43 10.29
C GLU A 380 -19.82 -9.32 11.30
N GLY A 381 -18.99 -8.36 10.87
CA GLY A 381 -18.49 -7.26 11.69
C GLY A 381 -17.33 -7.62 12.64
N ASN A 382 -16.89 -8.87 12.68
CA ASN A 382 -15.75 -9.31 13.50
C ASN A 382 -14.46 -9.42 12.67
N VAL A 383 -13.45 -8.63 13.05
CA VAL A 383 -12.15 -8.55 12.37
C VAL A 383 -11.16 -9.47 13.05
N LEU A 384 -10.73 -10.52 12.34
CA LEU A 384 -9.68 -11.44 12.79
C LEU A 384 -8.74 -11.76 11.63
N GLY A 385 -7.56 -12.25 11.98
CA GLY A 385 -6.53 -12.60 11.03
C GLY A 385 -6.75 -13.96 10.37
N GLU A 386 -6.44 -14.02 9.08
CA GLU A 386 -6.38 -15.24 8.27
C GLU A 386 -5.04 -15.33 7.55
N ILE A 387 -4.68 -16.52 7.06
CA ILE A 387 -3.53 -16.71 6.18
C ILE A 387 -3.97 -17.37 4.89
N LEU A 388 -3.66 -16.73 3.76
CA LEU A 388 -3.80 -17.32 2.44
C LEU A 388 -2.42 -17.83 1.98
N ALA A 389 -2.41 -18.98 1.30
CA ALA A 389 -1.20 -19.58 0.77
C ALA A 389 -1.30 -19.78 -0.75
N PHE A 390 -0.28 -19.32 -1.46
CA PHE A 390 -0.14 -19.46 -2.90
C PHE A 390 1.08 -20.33 -3.20
N ASP A 391 0.93 -21.28 -4.13
CA ASP A 391 2.09 -21.90 -4.78
C ASP A 391 2.54 -21.00 -5.93
N PHE A 392 3.85 -20.80 -6.05
CA PHE A 392 4.45 -20.05 -7.14
C PHE A 392 5.20 -21.00 -8.06
N GLU A 393 4.85 -21.02 -9.34
CA GLU A 393 5.56 -21.78 -10.36
C GLU A 393 5.58 -21.00 -11.67
N ILE A 394 6.77 -20.82 -12.26
CA ILE A 394 6.95 -20.31 -13.63
C ILE A 394 6.17 -18.99 -13.89
N GLY A 395 6.28 -18.03 -12.96
CA GLY A 395 5.63 -16.73 -13.14
C GLY A 395 4.12 -16.72 -12.87
N THR A 396 3.60 -17.72 -12.16
CA THR A 396 2.19 -17.75 -11.74
C THR A 396 2.10 -18.10 -10.25
N PHE A 397 1.38 -17.28 -9.50
CA PHE A 397 0.90 -17.57 -8.15
C PHE A 397 -0.51 -18.14 -8.24
N GLU A 398 -0.71 -19.35 -7.72
CA GLU A 398 -2.03 -20.00 -7.67
C GLU A 398 -2.41 -20.22 -6.21
N GLU A 399 -3.57 -19.71 -5.79
CA GLU A 399 -4.10 -19.97 -4.45
C GLU A 399 -4.26 -21.48 -4.23
N LYS A 400 -3.75 -21.98 -3.10
CA LYS A 400 -3.85 -23.39 -2.73
C LYS A 400 -4.63 -23.65 -1.47
N ASP A 401 -4.48 -22.78 -0.48
CA ASP A 401 -5.06 -23.00 0.83
C ASP A 401 -5.37 -21.69 1.54
N ARG A 402 -6.38 -21.74 2.41
CA ARG A 402 -6.76 -20.65 3.31
C ARG A 402 -6.84 -21.22 4.71
N LEU A 403 -5.89 -20.85 5.56
CA LEU A 403 -5.73 -21.36 6.92
C LEU A 403 -6.71 -20.67 7.89
N GLU A 404 -8.01 -20.85 7.67
CA GLU A 404 -9.07 -20.18 8.45
C GLU A 404 -9.08 -20.59 9.93
N ASN A 405 -8.55 -21.77 10.27
CA ASN A 405 -8.43 -22.26 11.64
C ASN A 405 -7.56 -21.34 12.53
N ILE A 406 -6.72 -20.49 11.93
CA ILE A 406 -5.94 -19.49 12.65
C ILE A 406 -6.83 -18.47 13.38
N ARG A 407 -8.09 -18.27 12.92
CA ARG A 407 -9.06 -17.41 13.61
C ARG A 407 -9.34 -17.87 15.05
N GLU A 408 -9.17 -19.14 15.36
CA GLU A 408 -9.32 -19.68 16.73
C GLU A 408 -8.32 -19.06 17.72
N LEU A 409 -7.18 -18.55 17.23
CA LEU A 409 -6.20 -17.86 18.04
C LEU A 409 -6.63 -16.43 18.42
N ASN A 410 -7.74 -15.91 17.88
CA ASN A 410 -8.24 -14.55 18.11
C ASN A 410 -7.16 -13.48 17.91
N LEU A 411 -6.37 -13.63 16.84
CA LEU A 411 -5.34 -12.67 16.46
C LEU A 411 -5.87 -11.74 15.37
N THR A 412 -5.34 -10.53 15.35
CA THR A 412 -5.35 -9.61 14.21
C THR A 412 -3.89 -9.33 13.84
N GLU A 413 -3.66 -8.70 12.69
CA GLU A 413 -2.32 -8.27 12.28
C GLU A 413 -1.34 -9.45 12.30
N ILE A 414 -1.65 -10.51 11.55
CA ILE A 414 -0.88 -11.75 11.59
C ILE A 414 0.36 -11.64 10.69
N GLN A 415 1.52 -11.94 11.25
CA GLN A 415 2.76 -12.17 10.52
C GLN A 415 3.13 -13.65 10.62
N TYR A 416 3.31 -14.29 9.46
CA TYR A 416 3.85 -15.64 9.34
C TYR A 416 5.35 -15.60 9.08
N LEU A 417 6.09 -16.50 9.72
CA LEU A 417 7.54 -16.60 9.62
C LEU A 417 7.95 -18.06 9.54
N GLU A 418 8.87 -18.35 8.62
CA GLU A 418 9.62 -19.61 8.61
C GLU A 418 11.12 -19.31 8.52
N PHE A 419 11.91 -19.97 9.37
CA PHE A 419 13.35 -19.74 9.45
C PHE A 419 14.08 -21.04 9.73
N GLN A 420 15.15 -21.31 8.98
CA GLN A 420 16.02 -22.44 9.27
C GLN A 420 17.14 -21.99 10.22
N ASP A 421 17.16 -22.54 11.43
CA ASP A 421 18.17 -22.19 12.44
C ASP A 421 19.57 -22.72 12.08
N GLN A 422 20.59 -22.30 12.85
CA GLN A 422 21.98 -22.73 12.67
C GLN A 422 22.18 -24.24 12.77
N SER A 423 21.26 -24.97 13.41
CA SER A 423 21.25 -26.43 13.52
C SER A 423 20.60 -27.09 12.31
N GLY A 424 20.03 -26.31 11.39
CA GLY A 424 19.35 -26.76 10.18
C GLY A 424 17.89 -27.15 10.41
N ILE A 425 17.30 -26.86 11.57
CA ILE A 425 15.91 -27.16 11.89
C ILE A 425 15.03 -26.01 11.40
N SER A 426 13.97 -26.33 10.65
CA SER A 426 12.97 -25.33 10.26
C SER A 426 12.11 -24.97 11.47
N GLN A 427 12.02 -23.68 11.75
CA GLN A 427 11.22 -23.07 12.80
C GLN A 427 10.10 -22.28 12.14
N GLN A 428 8.85 -22.54 12.53
CA GLN A 428 7.67 -21.84 12.03
C GLN A 428 7.03 -21.07 13.17
N PHE A 429 6.77 -19.78 12.94
CA PHE A 429 6.18 -18.88 13.91
C PHE A 429 4.99 -18.12 13.34
N LEU A 430 4.06 -17.78 14.22
CA LEU A 430 3.08 -16.72 14.01
C LEU A 430 3.28 -15.64 15.05
N THR A 431 3.10 -14.39 14.66
CA THR A 431 2.87 -13.31 15.62
C THR A 431 1.67 -12.48 15.20
N GLY A 432 0.96 -11.93 16.18
CA GLY A 432 -0.20 -11.08 15.95
C GLY A 432 -0.71 -10.45 17.24
N ILE A 433 -1.70 -9.58 17.10
CA ILE A 433 -2.30 -8.83 18.20
C ILE A 433 -3.54 -9.58 18.69
N ARG A 434 -3.54 -9.96 19.97
CA ARG A 434 -4.72 -10.44 20.69
C ARG A 434 -5.23 -9.34 21.62
N PHE A 435 -6.54 -9.17 21.72
CA PHE A 435 -7.14 -8.27 22.69
C PHE A 435 -7.50 -9.01 23.97
N GLU A 436 -6.97 -8.55 25.11
CA GLU A 436 -7.33 -9.03 26.44
C GLU A 436 -8.19 -7.95 27.12
N GLY A 437 -9.51 -8.07 26.96
CA GLY A 437 -10.42 -6.95 27.22
C GLY A 437 -10.23 -5.86 26.15
N THR A 438 -9.84 -4.67 26.57
CA THR A 438 -9.55 -3.54 25.65
C THR A 438 -8.05 -3.32 25.42
N ILE A 439 -7.19 -4.16 26.01
CA ILE A 439 -5.74 -4.00 25.95
C ILE A 439 -5.20 -4.86 24.80
N PRO A 440 -4.63 -4.26 23.74
CA PRO A 440 -3.97 -5.01 22.68
C PRO A 440 -2.63 -5.55 23.18
N GLN A 441 -2.32 -6.77 22.77
CA GLN A 441 -1.17 -7.50 23.23
C GLN A 441 -0.54 -8.28 22.07
N GLN A 442 0.76 -8.07 21.80
CA GLN A 442 1.49 -8.86 20.81
C GLN A 442 1.75 -10.26 21.39
N ARG A 443 1.48 -11.29 20.60
CA ARG A 443 1.66 -12.69 20.98
C ARG A 443 2.50 -13.41 19.93
N ILE A 444 3.25 -14.41 20.35
CA ILE A 444 4.11 -15.22 19.49
C ILE A 444 3.71 -16.67 19.68
N PHE A 445 3.54 -17.38 18.57
CA PHE A 445 3.23 -18.80 18.54
C PHE A 445 4.30 -19.53 17.74
N ARG A 446 4.59 -20.77 18.13
CA ARG A 446 5.44 -21.69 17.39
C ARG A 446 4.60 -22.88 16.95
N GLN A 447 4.86 -23.39 15.76
CA GLN A 447 4.20 -24.61 15.29
C GLN A 447 4.84 -25.85 15.91
N GLU A 448 4.08 -26.60 16.71
CA GLU A 448 4.49 -27.87 17.30
C GLU A 448 3.42 -28.94 17.04
N ASN A 449 3.81 -30.10 16.48
CA ASN A 449 2.88 -31.20 16.16
C ASN A 449 1.64 -30.77 15.34
N ASN A 450 1.82 -29.85 14.38
CA ASN A 450 0.74 -29.24 13.58
C ASN A 450 -0.28 -28.42 14.39
N GLN A 451 0.09 -27.93 15.56
CA GLN A 451 -0.70 -27.01 16.38
C GLN A 451 0.13 -25.76 16.69
N TRP A 452 -0.54 -24.62 16.85
CA TRP A 452 0.09 -23.36 17.23
C TRP A 452 0.12 -23.25 18.75
N GLU A 453 1.31 -23.28 19.34
CA GLU A 453 1.51 -23.12 20.77
C GLU A 453 2.08 -21.74 21.08
N GLU A 454 1.46 -21.03 22.04
CA GLU A 454 1.94 -19.71 22.47
C GLU A 454 3.26 -19.85 23.23
N ILE A 455 4.26 -19.06 22.84
CA ILE A 455 5.60 -19.10 23.41
C ILE A 455 6.05 -17.69 23.84
N SER A 456 7.12 -17.65 24.64
CA SER A 456 7.83 -16.42 24.98
C SER A 456 9.33 -16.65 24.87
N PHE A 457 10.07 -15.60 24.50
CA PHE A 457 11.53 -15.62 24.50
C PHE A 457 12.03 -14.98 25.80
N SER A 458 12.83 -15.69 26.57
CA SER A 458 13.53 -15.10 27.72
C SER A 458 14.47 -13.99 27.23
N GLY A 459 14.29 -12.76 27.74
CA GLY A 459 15.08 -11.58 27.34
C GLY A 459 14.44 -10.71 26.25
N PHE A 460 13.29 -11.10 25.70
CA PHE A 460 12.53 -10.32 24.73
C PHE A 460 11.03 -10.33 25.06
N GLU A 461 10.45 -9.14 25.19
CA GLU A 461 9.02 -8.94 25.37
C GLU A 461 8.48 -8.19 24.14
N PRO A 462 7.59 -8.77 23.33
CA PRO A 462 7.10 -8.13 22.12
C PRO A 462 6.11 -7.00 22.44
N ASN A 463 6.29 -5.85 21.80
CA ASN A 463 5.35 -4.74 21.85
C ASN A 463 4.32 -4.84 20.72
N ARG A 464 3.18 -4.17 20.90
CA ARG A 464 2.13 -4.09 19.89
C ARG A 464 2.71 -3.54 18.57
N GLY A 465 2.52 -4.29 17.49
CA GLY A 465 2.91 -3.86 16.15
C GLY A 465 4.40 -4.02 15.85
N ASP A 466 5.15 -4.73 16.68
CA ASP A 466 6.52 -5.14 16.37
C ASP A 466 6.50 -6.09 15.16
N HIS A 467 7.37 -5.81 14.18
CA HIS A 467 7.63 -6.66 13.04
C HIS A 467 8.94 -7.43 13.26
N LEU A 468 8.86 -8.76 13.20
CA LEU A 468 9.98 -9.65 13.53
C LEU A 468 10.65 -10.17 12.25
N THR A 469 11.99 -10.19 12.21
CA THR A 469 12.75 -10.75 11.09
C THR A 469 13.94 -11.55 11.59
N PHE A 470 13.91 -12.87 11.40
CA PHE A 470 15.02 -13.75 11.73
C PHE A 470 16.04 -13.83 10.59
N PHE A 471 17.32 -13.90 10.92
CA PHE A 471 18.39 -14.12 9.94
C PHE A 471 19.63 -14.76 10.59
N SER A 472 20.45 -15.45 9.80
CA SER A 472 21.75 -15.96 10.27
C SER A 472 22.89 -15.04 9.81
N TYR A 473 23.85 -14.81 10.70
CA TYR A 473 25.10 -14.10 10.40
C TYR A 473 26.25 -14.72 11.21
N GLN A 474 27.38 -15.00 10.57
CA GLN A 474 28.58 -15.58 11.20
C GLN A 474 28.34 -16.85 12.06
N ASN A 475 27.43 -17.72 11.61
CA ASN A 475 26.99 -18.94 12.33
C ASN A 475 26.27 -18.68 13.65
N GLN A 476 25.62 -17.53 13.79
CA GLN A 476 24.69 -17.23 14.88
C GLN A 476 23.35 -16.79 14.30
N ASP A 477 22.27 -17.15 14.99
CA ASP A 477 20.92 -16.73 14.63
C ASP A 477 20.58 -15.43 15.35
N HIS A 478 19.97 -14.52 14.60
CA HIS A 478 19.66 -13.18 15.06
C HIS A 478 18.19 -12.86 14.79
N LEU A 479 17.67 -11.88 15.52
CA LEU A 479 16.35 -11.31 15.33
C LEU A 479 16.47 -9.79 15.23
N LEU A 480 15.89 -9.23 14.17
CA LEU A 480 15.57 -7.82 14.08
C LEU A 480 14.13 -7.61 14.57
N VAL A 481 13.95 -6.62 15.44
CA VAL A 481 12.64 -6.17 15.90
C VAL A 481 12.44 -4.75 15.39
N ALA A 482 11.65 -4.60 14.33
CA ALA A 482 11.26 -3.30 13.80
C ALA A 482 9.98 -2.85 14.52
N ALA A 483 10.11 -1.84 15.36
CA ALA A 483 9.05 -1.40 16.26
C ALA A 483 8.09 -0.40 15.60
N GLN A 484 6.85 -0.37 16.07
CA GLN A 484 5.82 0.54 15.59
C GLN A 484 6.22 2.03 15.68
N ASN A 485 7.09 2.39 16.63
CA ASN A 485 7.57 3.77 16.79
C ASN A 485 8.70 4.17 15.82
N GLY A 486 9.17 3.24 14.98
CA GLY A 486 10.27 3.47 14.02
C GLY A 486 11.65 3.01 14.49
N GLY A 487 11.75 2.44 15.69
CA GLY A 487 12.99 1.83 16.20
C GLY A 487 13.31 0.49 15.52
N LEU A 488 14.60 0.14 15.46
CA LEU A 488 15.07 -1.19 15.04
C LEU A 488 16.02 -1.73 16.09
N ASP A 489 15.70 -2.84 16.73
CA ASP A 489 16.57 -3.48 17.70
C ASP A 489 17.14 -4.80 17.16
N LEU A 490 18.38 -5.12 17.53
CA LEU A 490 19.09 -6.34 17.14
C LEU A 490 19.30 -7.25 18.34
N TYR A 491 18.89 -8.51 18.20
CA TYR A 491 19.02 -9.56 19.19
C TYR A 491 19.81 -10.76 18.64
N GLU A 492 20.52 -11.46 19.52
CA GLU A 492 20.98 -12.85 19.29
C GLU A 492 19.91 -13.81 19.81
N VAL A 493 19.56 -14.85 19.05
CA VAL A 493 18.47 -15.77 19.38
C VAL A 493 18.97 -17.20 19.53
N ASN A 494 18.45 -17.90 20.54
CA ASN A 494 18.60 -19.33 20.72
C ASN A 494 17.22 -19.99 20.76
N PHE A 495 16.91 -20.78 19.72
CA PHE A 495 15.63 -21.47 19.58
C PHE A 495 15.49 -22.72 20.46
N GLU A 496 16.58 -23.30 20.95
CA GLU A 496 16.53 -24.45 21.86
C GLU A 496 16.05 -24.04 23.26
N ASN A 497 16.56 -22.92 23.76
CA ASN A 497 16.23 -22.38 25.08
C ASN A 497 15.13 -21.31 25.04
N LEU A 498 14.65 -20.96 23.85
CA LEU A 498 13.74 -19.83 23.61
C LEU A 498 14.23 -18.57 24.34
N SER A 499 15.43 -18.12 24.01
CA SER A 499 16.01 -16.89 24.56
C SER A 499 16.43 -15.93 23.46
N ALA A 500 16.28 -14.63 23.72
CA ALA A 500 16.74 -13.56 22.85
C ALA A 500 17.53 -12.54 23.70
N GLU A 501 18.80 -12.33 23.38
CA GLU A 501 19.67 -11.37 24.06
C GLU A 501 19.78 -10.10 23.21
N LEU A 502 19.37 -8.96 23.77
CA LEU A 502 19.51 -7.66 23.10
C LEU A 502 21.00 -7.35 22.91
N LEU A 503 21.46 -7.33 21.66
CA LEU A 503 22.82 -6.93 21.30
C LEU A 503 22.94 -5.42 21.15
N LYS A 504 21.93 -4.80 20.52
CA LYS A 504 21.95 -3.37 20.23
C LYS A 504 20.55 -2.81 20.06
N SER A 505 20.24 -1.77 20.82
CA SER A 505 19.07 -0.93 20.58
C SER A 505 19.37 0.13 19.51
N ASP A 506 18.32 0.66 18.89
CA ASP A 506 18.41 1.70 17.84
C ASP A 506 19.44 1.36 16.76
N PHE A 507 19.45 0.09 16.37
CA PHE A 507 20.36 -0.47 15.40
C PHE A 507 20.28 0.29 14.06
N LEU A 508 21.45 0.50 13.46
CA LEU A 508 21.64 1.36 12.28
C LEU A 508 21.15 2.82 12.46
N GLY A 509 20.81 3.25 13.67
CA GLY A 509 20.26 4.57 13.98
C GLY A 509 18.76 4.72 13.67
N PHE A 510 18.02 3.61 13.52
CA PHE A 510 16.56 3.65 13.51
C PHE A 510 16.09 3.75 14.96
N GLN A 511 15.47 4.87 15.30
CA GLN A 511 15.06 5.22 16.67
C GLN A 511 13.62 5.73 16.65
N ASP A 512 12.99 5.86 17.81
CA ASP A 512 11.66 6.47 17.93
C ASP A 512 11.60 7.81 17.19
N ASN A 513 10.78 7.85 16.14
CA ASN A 513 10.61 9.02 15.30
C ASN A 513 9.17 9.08 14.80
N PRO A 514 8.37 10.06 15.24
CA PRO A 514 6.99 10.24 14.79
C PRO A 514 6.83 10.37 13.26
N ALA A 515 7.87 10.81 12.55
CA ALA A 515 7.85 10.89 11.09
C ALA A 515 8.00 9.51 10.42
N ASN A 516 8.73 8.57 11.03
CA ASN A 516 9.15 7.30 10.42
C ASN A 516 8.61 6.07 11.19
N ARG A 517 7.37 6.17 11.71
CA ARG A 517 6.70 5.06 12.41
C ARG A 517 6.38 3.89 11.48
N ASN A 518 5.94 2.78 12.09
CA ASN A 518 5.52 1.55 11.41
C ASN A 518 6.63 1.00 10.49
N LEU A 519 7.84 0.89 11.04
CA LEU A 519 9.00 0.35 10.34
C LEU A 519 8.79 -1.14 10.09
N ASN A 520 9.03 -1.59 8.86
CA ASN A 520 9.10 -3.00 8.48
C ASN A 520 10.40 -3.26 7.74
N VAL A 521 10.95 -4.46 7.89
CA VAL A 521 12.25 -4.81 7.32
C VAL A 521 12.26 -6.21 6.71
N ALA A 522 13.12 -6.39 5.70
CA ALA A 522 13.42 -7.70 5.13
C ALA A 522 14.93 -7.84 4.93
N VAL A 523 15.46 -9.02 5.26
CA VAL A 523 16.89 -9.32 5.15
C VAL A 523 17.14 -10.13 3.89
N ASN A 524 17.99 -9.62 2.99
CA ASN A 524 18.57 -10.41 1.92
C ASN A 524 19.77 -11.20 2.49
N PRO A 525 19.63 -12.52 2.72
CA PRO A 525 20.63 -13.30 3.45
C PRO A 525 21.90 -13.50 2.62
N GLY A 526 23.04 -13.57 3.29
CA GLY A 526 24.32 -13.81 2.65
C GLY A 526 25.48 -13.59 3.62
N THR A 527 26.71 -13.76 3.14
CA THR A 527 27.90 -13.41 3.93
C THR A 527 28.03 -11.92 4.17
N GLN A 528 27.37 -11.12 3.34
CA GLN A 528 27.23 -9.67 3.44
C GLN A 528 25.74 -9.35 3.32
N PRO A 529 24.96 -9.51 4.40
CA PRO A 529 23.52 -9.46 4.31
C PRO A 529 23.03 -8.04 4.02
N GLY A 530 22.06 -7.90 3.13
CA GLY A 530 21.41 -6.63 2.81
C GLY A 530 20.13 -6.43 3.64
N LEU A 531 19.79 -5.19 3.98
CA LEU A 531 18.55 -4.85 4.68
C LEU A 531 17.68 -3.93 3.82
N TYR A 532 16.46 -4.36 3.53
CA TYR A 532 15.41 -3.49 3.05
C TYR A 532 14.59 -3.00 4.25
N ALA A 533 14.26 -1.72 4.28
CA ALA A 533 13.51 -1.08 5.36
C ALA A 533 12.51 -0.07 4.78
N VAL A 534 11.26 -0.13 5.22
CA VAL A 534 10.20 0.80 4.79
C VAL A 534 9.45 1.33 6.01
N ASP A 535 9.17 2.64 6.01
CA ASP A 535 8.42 3.32 7.07
C ASP A 535 7.08 3.87 6.56
N GLN A 536 6.26 4.43 7.45
CA GLN A 536 4.92 4.97 7.12
C GLN A 536 4.91 6.11 6.08
N ARG A 537 6.06 6.70 5.72
CA ARG A 537 6.16 7.69 4.64
C ARG A 537 6.17 7.02 3.26
N GLY A 538 6.25 5.69 3.22
CA GLY A 538 6.30 4.92 1.99
C GLY A 538 7.64 4.91 1.29
N ILE A 539 8.71 5.32 1.99
CA ILE A 539 10.07 5.38 1.47
C ILE A 539 10.79 4.07 1.79
N LEU A 540 11.20 3.35 0.76
CA LEU A 540 11.98 2.13 0.85
C LEU A 540 13.48 2.46 0.85
N ILE A 541 14.19 1.92 1.82
CA ILE A 541 15.62 2.12 2.05
C ILE A 541 16.32 0.78 1.96
N TYR A 542 17.50 0.77 1.35
CA TYR A 542 18.43 -0.34 1.33
C TYR A 542 19.69 -0.03 2.14
N VAL A 543 20.21 -1.01 2.89
CA VAL A 543 21.50 -0.95 3.59
C VAL A 543 22.31 -2.19 3.22
N GLU A 544 23.36 -1.99 2.42
CA GLU A 544 24.29 -3.04 2.02
C GLU A 544 25.13 -3.51 3.21
N ASN A 545 25.29 -4.83 3.38
CA ASN A 545 26.08 -5.42 4.46
C ASN A 545 25.80 -4.77 5.83
N PHE A 546 24.52 -4.72 6.20
CA PHE A 546 24.04 -3.88 7.30
C PHE A 546 24.65 -4.25 8.66
N MET A 547 25.21 -5.45 8.80
CA MET A 547 25.92 -5.84 10.03
C MET A 547 27.23 -5.08 10.24
N GLU A 548 27.83 -4.56 9.17
CA GLU A 548 29.12 -3.84 9.21
C GLU A 548 29.01 -2.39 8.69
N GLN A 549 27.92 -2.04 8.01
CA GLN A 549 27.70 -0.72 7.41
C GLN A 549 26.38 -0.10 7.88
N THR A 550 26.35 1.23 7.96
CA THR A 550 25.15 2.00 8.34
C THR A 550 24.69 2.95 7.24
N GLN A 551 25.32 2.89 6.06
CA GLN A 551 24.95 3.76 4.94
C GLN A 551 23.58 3.34 4.43
N ARG A 552 22.68 4.31 4.39
CA ARG A 552 21.33 4.13 3.88
C ARG A 552 21.27 4.65 2.45
N GLU A 553 20.64 3.87 1.60
CA GLU A 553 20.37 4.20 0.23
C GLU A 553 18.85 4.23 0.03
N GLU A 554 18.32 5.25 -0.61
CA GLU A 554 16.90 5.28 -0.97
C GLU A 554 16.68 4.48 -2.25
N VAL A 555 15.81 3.48 -2.19
CA VAL A 555 15.43 2.67 -3.34
C VAL A 555 14.64 3.53 -4.32
N GLN A 556 14.98 3.44 -5.60
CA GLN A 556 14.35 4.21 -6.65
C GLN A 556 13.46 3.34 -7.53
N ILE A 557 12.34 3.91 -7.98
CA ILE A 557 11.47 3.38 -9.01
C ILE A 557 11.80 4.05 -10.34
N VAL A 558 12.08 3.23 -11.35
CA VAL A 558 12.41 3.68 -12.70
C VAL A 558 11.13 3.75 -13.53
N ILE A 559 10.77 4.96 -13.96
CA ILE A 559 9.61 5.22 -14.83
C ILE A 559 10.10 6.08 -15.99
N GLU A 560 9.89 5.62 -17.23
CA GLU A 560 10.31 6.34 -18.44
C GLU A 560 11.79 6.81 -18.44
N ASN A 561 12.69 6.01 -17.84
CA ASN A 561 14.11 6.32 -17.61
C ASN A 561 14.41 7.45 -16.61
N LYS A 562 13.44 7.85 -15.79
CA LYS A 562 13.63 8.74 -14.64
C LYS A 562 13.53 7.92 -13.35
N ASN A 563 14.28 8.33 -12.34
CA ASN A 563 14.30 7.70 -11.03
C ASN A 563 13.45 8.52 -10.06
N PHE A 564 12.57 7.85 -9.34
CA PHE A 564 11.71 8.44 -8.31
C PHE A 564 11.88 7.68 -6.98
N PRO A 565 11.76 8.36 -5.82
CA PRO A 565 11.55 7.65 -4.57
C PRO A 565 10.30 6.77 -4.65
N THR A 566 10.25 5.69 -3.88
CA THR A 566 9.01 4.94 -3.70
C THR A 566 7.90 5.82 -3.11
N ARG A 567 6.68 5.68 -3.62
CA ARG A 567 5.46 6.36 -3.12
C ARG A 567 4.46 5.34 -2.58
N LEU A 568 4.87 4.58 -1.57
CA LEU A 568 4.04 3.54 -0.96
C LEU A 568 3.07 4.13 0.08
N GLY A 569 1.95 3.46 0.28
CA GLY A 569 0.97 3.86 1.28
C GLY A 569 1.47 3.75 2.73
N ARG A 570 0.62 4.19 3.64
CA ARG A 570 0.78 4.03 5.09
C ARG A 570 0.82 2.54 5.44
N ASN A 571 1.94 2.12 6.01
CA ASN A 571 2.26 0.73 6.36
C ASN A 571 2.41 -0.14 5.11
N THR A 572 3.63 -0.58 4.90
CA THR A 572 3.98 -1.53 3.84
C THR A 572 4.86 -2.60 4.44
N TRP A 573 4.56 -3.86 4.14
CA TRP A 573 5.35 -5.00 4.57
C TRP A 573 6.09 -5.55 3.38
N VAL A 574 7.39 -5.81 3.53
CA VAL A 574 8.25 -6.26 2.44
C VAL A 574 8.64 -7.71 2.63
N THR A 575 8.58 -8.49 1.57
CA THR A 575 9.26 -9.79 1.46
C THR A 575 10.05 -9.85 0.16
N LEU A 576 11.06 -10.70 0.13
CA LEU A 576 12.00 -10.82 -0.97
C LEU A 576 11.59 -12.01 -1.83
N VAL A 577 11.74 -11.88 -3.14
CA VAL A 577 11.70 -12.97 -4.11
C VAL A 577 13.12 -13.14 -4.63
N PRO A 578 13.93 -14.01 -4.01
CA PRO A 578 15.33 -14.18 -4.36
C PRO A 578 15.52 -14.46 -5.85
N ASP A 579 16.46 -13.76 -6.47
CA ASP A 579 16.99 -14.19 -7.76
C ASP A 579 17.69 -15.53 -7.55
N VAL A 580 17.59 -16.37 -8.57
CA VAL A 580 18.22 -17.68 -8.63
C VAL A 580 19.74 -17.55 -8.71
N LEU A 581 20.23 -16.52 -9.40
CA LEU A 581 21.65 -16.37 -9.74
C LEU A 581 22.15 -14.92 -9.85
N GLY A 582 21.28 -13.93 -9.76
CA GLY A 582 21.65 -12.52 -9.62
C GLY A 582 21.82 -12.09 -8.18
N GLU A 583 22.26 -10.83 -8.02
CA GLU A 583 22.58 -10.24 -6.71
C GLU A 583 21.38 -9.53 -6.06
N ASN A 584 20.39 -9.11 -6.87
CA ASN A 584 19.25 -8.32 -6.40
C ASN A 584 17.94 -9.11 -6.50
N PRO A 585 17.22 -9.30 -5.38
CA PRO A 585 15.91 -9.94 -5.38
C PRO A 585 14.82 -9.01 -5.90
N ASP A 586 13.75 -9.59 -6.44
CA ASP A 586 12.48 -8.88 -6.61
C ASP A 586 11.80 -8.70 -5.23
N LEU A 587 10.86 -7.77 -5.11
CA LEU A 587 10.14 -7.50 -3.86
C LEU A 587 8.64 -7.69 -4.06
N ILE A 588 8.02 -8.37 -3.09
CA ILE A 588 6.57 -8.35 -2.91
C ILE A 588 6.29 -7.48 -1.69
N LEU A 589 5.47 -6.47 -1.90
CA LEU A 589 5.04 -5.53 -0.88
C LEU A 589 3.58 -5.76 -0.56
N GLY A 590 3.24 -6.03 0.69
CA GLY A 590 1.85 -6.04 1.14
C GLY A 590 1.46 -4.70 1.73
N THR A 591 0.21 -4.31 1.53
CA THR A 591 -0.29 -2.97 1.83
C THR A 591 -1.30 -2.98 2.98
N ARG A 592 -1.54 -1.80 3.55
CA ARG A 592 -2.69 -1.58 4.43
C ARG A 592 -4.03 -1.79 3.72
N GLY A 593 -4.11 -1.52 2.42
CA GLY A 593 -5.30 -1.68 1.58
C GLY A 593 -5.69 -3.13 1.27
N GLY A 594 -5.02 -4.12 1.86
CA GLY A 594 -5.41 -5.53 1.68
C GLY A 594 -4.80 -6.22 0.46
N GLY A 595 -4.13 -5.49 -0.43
CA GLY A 595 -3.50 -6.07 -1.62
C GLY A 595 -1.97 -6.15 -1.58
N LEU A 596 -1.39 -6.40 -2.75
CA LEU A 596 0.05 -6.52 -2.97
C LEU A 596 0.53 -5.56 -4.06
N ILE A 597 1.81 -5.21 -4.03
CA ILE A 597 2.55 -4.50 -5.08
C ILE A 597 3.81 -5.32 -5.41
N TYR A 598 4.11 -5.52 -6.69
CA TYR A 598 5.31 -6.22 -7.14
C TYR A 598 6.35 -5.26 -7.68
N LEU A 599 7.60 -5.38 -7.21
CA LEU A 599 8.74 -4.63 -7.71
C LEU A 599 9.79 -5.58 -8.29
N SER A 600 10.07 -5.44 -9.60
CA SER A 600 11.18 -6.16 -10.23
C SER A 600 12.47 -5.36 -10.18
N ALA A 601 13.54 -6.02 -9.75
CA ALA A 601 14.87 -5.42 -9.70
C ALA A 601 15.36 -5.08 -11.11
N VAL A 602 15.76 -3.83 -11.34
CA VAL A 602 16.34 -3.41 -12.62
C VAL A 602 17.80 -3.87 -12.63
N GLN A 603 18.10 -4.90 -13.42
CA GLN A 603 19.48 -5.37 -13.57
C GLN A 603 20.35 -4.25 -14.15
N GLY A 604 21.48 -3.96 -13.50
CA GLY A 604 22.49 -3.06 -14.05
C GLY A 604 22.97 -3.55 -15.42
N THR A 605 23.44 -2.62 -16.26
CA THR A 605 23.98 -2.91 -17.62
C THR A 605 25.21 -3.82 -17.67
N ALA A 606 25.60 -4.44 -16.55
CA ALA A 606 26.51 -5.56 -16.58
C ALA A 606 25.80 -6.69 -17.34
N PRO A 607 26.34 -7.15 -18.48
CA PRO A 607 25.70 -8.24 -19.21
C PRO A 607 25.46 -9.40 -18.24
N PRO A 608 24.26 -10.00 -18.21
CA PRO A 608 24.04 -11.21 -17.43
C PRO A 608 25.17 -12.15 -17.83
N SER A 609 25.95 -12.59 -16.85
CA SER A 609 27.17 -13.31 -17.16
C SER A 609 26.79 -14.47 -18.11
N GLU A 610 27.21 -14.42 -19.38
CA GLU A 610 26.97 -15.53 -20.32
C GLU A 610 27.67 -16.83 -19.86
N SER A 611 28.44 -16.75 -18.77
CA SER A 611 28.91 -17.90 -18.01
C SER A 611 27.73 -18.62 -17.34
N LEU A 612 27.64 -19.92 -17.64
CA LEU A 612 26.78 -20.83 -16.91
C LEU A 612 27.12 -20.79 -15.41
N GLN A 613 26.10 -20.64 -14.57
CA GLN A 613 26.20 -20.67 -13.13
C GLN A 613 25.46 -21.89 -12.60
N LEU A 614 26.03 -22.52 -11.57
CA LEU A 614 25.55 -23.77 -10.98
C LEU A 614 25.77 -23.69 -9.46
N LEU A 615 24.70 -23.82 -8.69
CA LEU A 615 24.72 -23.80 -7.23
C LEU A 615 24.32 -25.18 -6.68
N LEU A 616 24.99 -25.60 -5.59
CA LEU A 616 24.65 -26.79 -4.81
C LEU A 616 24.64 -26.45 -3.32
N TYR A 617 23.55 -26.77 -2.64
CA TYR A 617 23.36 -26.48 -1.22
C TYR A 617 22.37 -27.47 -0.56
N PRO A 618 22.43 -27.71 0.76
CA PRO A 618 23.53 -27.32 1.64
C PRO A 618 24.83 -28.06 1.25
N ASN A 619 25.98 -27.41 1.46
CA ASN A 619 27.28 -27.99 1.16
C ASN A 619 28.32 -27.50 2.20
N PRO A 620 28.75 -28.34 3.16
CA PRO A 620 28.51 -29.78 3.26
C PRO A 620 27.04 -30.16 3.57
N THR A 621 26.63 -31.37 3.20
CA THR A 621 25.30 -31.92 3.49
C THR A 621 25.39 -33.16 4.39
N ALA A 622 24.38 -33.38 5.23
CA ALA A 622 24.11 -34.64 5.92
C ALA A 622 22.77 -35.27 5.47
N GLY A 623 22.10 -34.65 4.51
CA GLY A 623 20.76 -34.99 4.02
C GLY A 623 20.70 -34.89 2.49
N PRO A 624 19.59 -34.49 1.87
CA PRO A 624 19.55 -34.18 0.44
C PRO A 624 20.39 -32.94 0.07
N ILE A 625 20.71 -32.81 -1.21
CA ILE A 625 21.25 -31.58 -1.82
C ILE A 625 20.25 -31.03 -2.83
N LYS A 626 20.17 -29.71 -2.92
CA LYS A 626 19.49 -28.97 -3.98
C LYS A 626 20.50 -28.53 -5.03
N VAL A 627 20.11 -28.61 -6.30
CA VAL A 627 20.91 -28.14 -7.44
C VAL A 627 20.08 -27.17 -8.25
N ILE A 628 20.66 -26.03 -8.62
CA ILE A 628 20.03 -25.00 -9.45
C ILE A 628 21.06 -24.43 -10.44
N SER A 629 20.61 -24.07 -11.64
CA SER A 629 21.45 -23.63 -12.76
C SER A 629 20.72 -22.61 -13.63
N ASN A 630 21.40 -21.61 -14.21
CA ASN A 630 20.78 -20.69 -15.20
C ASN A 630 20.59 -21.34 -16.57
N GLN A 631 21.08 -22.57 -16.78
CA GLN A 631 20.93 -23.27 -18.05
C GLN A 631 20.41 -24.69 -17.85
N SER A 632 19.53 -25.09 -18.75
CA SER A 632 19.03 -26.46 -18.84
C SER A 632 20.11 -27.41 -19.33
N GLY A 633 20.13 -28.62 -18.80
CA GLY A 633 21.12 -29.63 -19.17
C GLY A 633 20.87 -30.98 -18.51
N ARG A 634 21.82 -31.89 -18.71
CA ARG A 634 21.85 -33.20 -18.07
C ARG A 634 22.94 -33.23 -17.02
N GLY A 635 22.52 -33.53 -15.79
CA GLY A 635 23.35 -33.64 -14.61
C GLY A 635 23.80 -35.08 -14.35
N ARG A 636 24.97 -35.23 -13.74
CA ARG A 636 25.44 -36.50 -13.17
C ARG A 636 26.25 -36.28 -11.90
N ILE A 637 26.27 -37.26 -11.01
CA ILE A 637 27.07 -37.26 -9.79
C ILE A 637 28.19 -38.27 -9.94
N ILE A 638 29.42 -37.84 -9.66
CA ILE A 638 30.62 -38.68 -9.62
C ILE A 638 31.28 -38.61 -8.24
N ASN A 639 31.85 -39.72 -7.79
CA ASN A 639 32.70 -39.74 -6.59
C ASN A 639 34.11 -39.20 -6.88
N ALA A 640 34.93 -39.03 -5.84
CA ALA A 640 36.32 -38.58 -5.96
C ALA A 640 37.22 -39.48 -6.84
N MET A 641 36.81 -40.73 -7.12
CA MET A 641 37.52 -41.65 -8.02
C MET A 641 37.03 -41.56 -9.48
N GLY A 642 36.06 -40.68 -9.77
CA GLY A 642 35.47 -40.51 -11.10
C GLY A 642 34.42 -41.55 -11.47
N GLN A 643 33.95 -42.36 -10.53
CA GLN A 643 32.86 -43.32 -10.78
C GLN A 643 31.53 -42.56 -10.77
N VAL A 644 30.70 -42.79 -11.80
CA VAL A 644 29.35 -42.24 -11.91
C VAL A 644 28.42 -43.00 -10.96
N LEU A 645 27.76 -42.26 -10.08
CA LEU A 645 26.84 -42.78 -9.07
C LEU A 645 25.38 -42.58 -9.49
N LEU A 646 25.11 -41.46 -10.16
CA LEU A 646 23.81 -41.09 -10.69
C LEU A 646 24.03 -40.32 -11.99
N ASP A 647 23.24 -40.58 -13.02
CA ASP A 647 23.37 -39.98 -14.35
C ASP A 647 21.99 -39.62 -14.91
N GLU A 648 21.96 -38.88 -16.01
CA GLU A 648 20.74 -38.46 -16.71
C GLU A 648 19.77 -37.64 -15.83
N ILE A 649 20.31 -36.87 -14.89
CA ILE A 649 19.53 -35.98 -14.02
C ILE A 649 19.06 -34.79 -14.87
N SER A 650 17.76 -34.69 -15.13
CA SER A 650 17.22 -33.57 -15.91
C SER A 650 17.26 -32.28 -15.09
N VAL A 651 18.14 -31.34 -15.45
CA VAL A 651 18.21 -30.00 -14.87
C VAL A 651 17.53 -29.04 -15.82
N LYS A 652 16.46 -28.37 -15.38
CA LYS A 652 15.88 -27.25 -16.12
C LYS A 652 16.48 -25.95 -15.59
N ALA A 653 16.74 -25.00 -16.48
CA ALA A 653 17.18 -23.66 -16.11
C ALA A 653 16.24 -23.08 -15.05
N GLY A 654 16.80 -22.53 -13.98
CA GLY A 654 16.06 -21.88 -12.92
C GLY A 654 15.39 -22.80 -11.89
N GLN A 655 15.18 -24.08 -12.21
CA GLN A 655 14.45 -24.99 -11.34
C GLN A 655 15.37 -25.65 -10.32
N GLU A 656 15.02 -25.57 -9.03
CA GLU A 656 15.65 -26.38 -7.99
C GLU A 656 15.32 -27.87 -8.21
N ILE A 657 16.33 -28.71 -8.20
CA ILE A 657 16.16 -30.16 -8.11
C ILE A 657 16.73 -30.66 -6.79
N GLU A 658 15.95 -31.46 -6.06
CA GLU A 658 16.44 -32.14 -4.87
C GLU A 658 16.99 -33.52 -5.23
N ILE A 659 18.18 -33.83 -4.72
CA ILE A 659 18.85 -35.10 -4.91
C ILE A 659 19.16 -35.69 -3.53
N GLN A 660 18.68 -36.90 -3.29
CA GLN A 660 18.95 -37.62 -2.06
C GLN A 660 20.42 -38.03 -1.97
N SER A 661 21.19 -37.36 -1.10
CA SER A 661 22.61 -37.64 -0.86
C SER A 661 22.89 -38.46 0.41
N GLY A 662 21.90 -38.69 1.27
CA GLY A 662 22.06 -39.54 2.47
C GLY A 662 22.37 -41.01 2.18
N ILE A 663 22.23 -41.44 0.93
CA ILE A 663 22.63 -42.79 0.47
C ILE A 663 24.14 -42.90 0.18
N TYR A 664 24.86 -41.78 0.12
CA TYR A 664 26.28 -41.75 -0.19
C TYR A 664 27.13 -41.83 1.07
N THR A 665 28.28 -42.51 0.99
CA THR A 665 29.22 -42.54 2.11
C THR A 665 29.84 -41.16 2.36
N PRO A 666 30.21 -40.79 3.60
CA PRO A 666 30.88 -39.53 3.87
C PRO A 666 32.11 -39.31 2.97
N GLY A 667 32.18 -38.17 2.30
CA GLY A 667 33.23 -37.91 1.31
C GLY A 667 32.94 -36.79 0.32
N LEU A 668 33.88 -36.59 -0.61
CA LEU A 668 33.79 -35.58 -1.67
C LEU A 668 33.13 -36.16 -2.92
N TYR A 669 32.13 -35.46 -3.42
CA TYR A 669 31.40 -35.76 -4.65
C TYR A 669 31.43 -34.54 -5.59
N ILE A 670 31.19 -34.79 -6.87
CA ILE A 670 31.14 -33.76 -7.90
C ILE A 670 29.83 -33.93 -8.67
N PHE A 671 29.01 -32.88 -8.70
CA PHE A 671 27.90 -32.77 -9.64
C PHE A 671 28.42 -32.15 -10.92
N GLN A 672 28.17 -32.78 -12.06
CA GLN A 672 28.53 -32.27 -13.38
C GLN A 672 27.26 -31.98 -14.19
N LEU A 673 27.18 -30.80 -14.80
CA LEU A 673 26.09 -30.40 -15.69
C LEU A 673 26.61 -30.27 -17.12
N GLU A 674 25.97 -30.93 -18.07
CA GLU A 674 26.20 -30.75 -19.50
C GLU A 674 25.01 -30.07 -20.16
N THR A 675 25.20 -28.89 -20.75
CA THR A 675 24.11 -28.18 -21.45
C THR A 675 23.93 -28.61 -22.89
N ALA A 676 22.83 -28.18 -23.52
CA ALA A 676 22.55 -28.42 -24.93
C ALA A 676 23.70 -27.97 -25.86
N ASN A 677 24.46 -26.96 -25.45
CA ASN A 677 25.63 -26.43 -26.17
C ASN A 677 26.93 -27.23 -25.89
N ARG A 678 26.83 -28.41 -25.26
CA ARG A 678 27.95 -29.28 -24.84
C ARG A 678 28.98 -28.61 -23.93
N ARG A 679 28.57 -27.56 -23.20
CA ARG A 679 29.39 -26.99 -22.13
C ARG A 679 29.22 -27.84 -20.88
N GLN A 680 30.33 -28.29 -20.31
CA GLN A 680 30.34 -29.05 -19.06
C GLN A 680 30.80 -28.17 -17.90
N PHE A 681 30.02 -28.15 -16.83
CA PHE A 681 30.35 -27.48 -15.58
C PHE A 681 30.35 -28.50 -14.45
N SER A 682 31.09 -28.22 -13.39
CA SER A 682 31.22 -29.13 -12.27
C SER A 682 31.33 -28.36 -10.96
N LYS A 683 30.57 -28.78 -9.96
CA LYS A 683 30.66 -28.25 -8.59
C LYS A 683 30.81 -29.40 -7.61
N LYS A 684 31.69 -29.18 -6.64
CA LYS A 684 32.03 -30.12 -5.58
C LYS A 684 31.04 -29.99 -4.43
N PHE A 685 30.58 -31.10 -3.87
CA PHE A 685 29.85 -31.12 -2.62
C PHE A 685 30.36 -32.20 -1.67
N TRP A 686 30.24 -31.95 -0.37
CA TRP A 686 30.69 -32.85 0.68
C TRP A 686 29.50 -33.50 1.37
N VAL A 687 29.51 -34.83 1.46
CA VAL A 687 28.56 -35.59 2.29
C VAL A 687 29.23 -35.90 3.61
N ARG A 688 28.54 -35.62 4.73
CA ARG A 688 29.02 -35.83 6.10
C ARG A 688 28.63 -37.19 6.67
#